data_AF-A0A9D1F498-F1
#
_entry.id   AF-A0A9D1F498-F1
#
_cell.length_a   1.000
_cell.length_b   1.000
_cell.length_c   1.000
_cell.angle_alpha   90.00
_cell.angle_beta   90.00
_cell.angle_gamma   90.00
#
_symmetry.space_group_name_H-M   'P 1'
#
loop_
_entity.id
_entity.type
_entity.pdbx_description
1 polymer ?
#
loop_
_entity_poly.entity_id
_entity_poly.type
_entity_poly.pdbx_seq_one_letter_code
_entity_poly.pdbx_strand_id
1 'polypeptide(L)'
;MEINLCFGCMAPKSQPGPCPVCGFDENTYEPSAHHLPPGIILAGKYLVGRVLGEGGFGITYIAWDLNLELKVAIKEYYPNGYVTRDHSHSHTLTMLTGFSTDFFQRGLEKFVDEARRLGKFWGLPGIVAVKDYFQENHTAYIVMEFAEGRTLKAILQNTPFGRLPADQVLSMMEPVMDSLEIVHRSGLIHRDISPDNLMVDADGRVKLIDFGAARDFMAQGEKSLSVMLKPGYAPEEQYRSRGVQGPWTDVYALCATIYRAITGIVPEESLDRLAEDVLERPSQMGIPIEPFQEEALMKGLAIFQRDRYQSIGELKGAMYGSKTSGGPGRTEQHSPPENERARENTAQNSTAPNTMAQNNTEQSVITQNASAQNNTGQSDTTQNAPEQTGAAGNEDNGSKKKKKVIRFVLGGVGAATVLICAVFISWYVIATRNVSWADPNMERLMRMALEKREDEKITRSELENIEVIRFNGNEVYMSYSADYDSGRLEEGADIGMSYRVASLEDLRYFPNLVILQMSGVYAGDGRGDSQHPEGSLEALAKLENLQYLDLSRNHIEDVSLLSELRLSGLNLYDNDITDASDLWEMDTLEDLDLGMNPLSHIDGISDLGPLESLNLQGTNISDMSELSRMESLLSLDIGSTQISDFSPLMEMTQLQELGLSDMNLGDVSGLGELTGLTKLDLSENYVEDLSFLAGLTELESLDLYDNSFTDISVLSELTNLKILDISLNDVADISPVYSLSQLEDLDISSLDLTTDMGLGSLRDLKKLDISFNDLTELEDISGLTGLEKLDISWNEIENMAALSELTDLTELNIAVNPVSDITFLEDLTSLENLDIHSTAVTDISSVEGLDQLTQFSGASLEITDISPLKNLGQLKRLDLWSCGLTDISDLTGLDALEELDLSDNAISDLDGIDRLTRLSYLDLDENQMTDISVLSEMDTLTHLNLSQNPLDLSGGFDSFDLPNLESLYLSETGISGISGLADMIYLRELYLYDNEISDISVLENMTDLEYLDLSGNQISSIRALSGMDKMVSLYIDNNAITDLSPLSGMTCLTDLYFSYNDVSDLTPLRELTSLTDIDCSYNAISDLSPLSGLYQLEDLDISGNGIADVSALEGISGLEITNEDE
;
A
#
# COMPACT_ATOMS: atom_id res chain seq x y z
N MET A 1 18.15 -14.37 40.47
CA MET A 1 18.64 -15.77 40.47
C MET A 1 20.04 -15.73 39.85
N GLU A 2 21.05 -16.45 40.35
CA GLU A 2 22.36 -16.46 39.66
C GLU A 2 22.25 -17.28 38.37
N ILE A 3 22.28 -16.59 37.23
CA ILE A 3 22.21 -17.18 35.90
C ILE A 3 23.55 -17.86 35.61
N ASN A 4 23.58 -19.19 35.74
CA ASN A 4 24.78 -20.02 35.53
C ASN A 4 24.75 -20.66 34.13
N LEU A 5 24.57 -19.86 33.08
CA LEU A 5 24.54 -20.29 31.68
C LEU A 5 25.67 -19.61 30.90
N CYS A 6 26.22 -20.30 29.90
CA CYS A 6 27.15 -19.70 28.94
C CYS A 6 26.37 -19.00 27.82
N PHE A 7 26.53 -17.70 27.66
CA PHE A 7 25.84 -16.94 26.61
C PHE A 7 26.20 -17.35 25.17
N GLY A 8 27.29 -18.10 24.97
CA GLY A 8 27.69 -18.60 23.65
C GLY A 8 26.97 -19.86 23.16
N CYS A 9 26.37 -20.65 24.06
CA CYS A 9 25.69 -21.92 23.71
C CYS A 9 24.50 -22.31 24.59
N MET A 10 24.18 -21.48 25.60
CA MET A 10 23.18 -21.71 26.64
C MET A 10 23.33 -23.00 27.44
N ALA A 11 24.54 -23.59 27.47
CA ALA A 11 24.85 -24.71 28.35
C ALA A 11 25.22 -24.21 29.78
N PRO A 12 24.92 -24.99 30.84
CA PRO A 12 25.30 -24.63 32.21
C PRO A 12 26.80 -24.39 32.40
N LYS A 13 27.15 -23.23 32.95
CA LYS A 13 28.52 -22.76 33.21
C LYS A 13 28.74 -22.63 34.72
N SER A 14 29.78 -23.29 35.23
CA SER A 14 30.04 -23.40 36.68
C SER A 14 31.42 -22.89 37.13
N GLN A 15 32.23 -22.36 36.19
CA GLN A 15 33.55 -21.79 36.48
C GLN A 15 33.80 -20.55 35.58
N PRO A 16 34.55 -19.54 36.06
CA PRO A 16 34.97 -18.39 35.24
C PRO A 16 35.94 -18.79 34.11
N GLY A 17 35.90 -18.05 33.00
CA GLY A 17 36.74 -18.26 31.81
C GLY A 17 35.98 -18.88 30.62
N PRO A 18 36.71 -19.39 29.61
CA PRO A 18 36.12 -19.98 28.40
C PRO A 18 35.20 -21.16 28.70
N CYS A 19 34.08 -21.23 27.98
CA CYS A 19 33.08 -22.28 28.12
C CYS A 19 33.68 -23.66 27.77
N PRO A 20 33.55 -24.69 28.63
CA PRO A 20 34.08 -26.02 28.34
C PRO A 20 33.29 -26.79 27.27
N VAL A 21 32.15 -26.27 26.82
CA VAL A 21 31.28 -26.88 25.80
C VAL A 21 31.54 -26.29 24.42
N CYS A 22 31.54 -24.96 24.28
CA CYS A 22 31.67 -24.28 22.98
C CYS A 22 32.91 -23.39 22.82
N GLY A 23 33.75 -23.24 23.86
CA GLY A 23 34.94 -22.39 23.85
C GLY A 23 34.69 -20.88 24.01
N PHE A 24 33.44 -20.41 24.00
CA PHE A 24 33.07 -19.01 24.15
C PHE A 24 33.56 -18.42 25.49
N ASP A 25 34.27 -17.29 25.44
CA ASP A 25 34.73 -16.55 26.62
C ASP A 25 34.10 -15.16 26.66
N GLU A 26 33.29 -14.91 27.68
CA GLU A 26 32.61 -13.63 27.93
C GLU A 26 33.62 -12.47 28.15
N ASN A 27 34.86 -12.76 28.56
CA ASN A 27 35.87 -11.73 28.80
C ASN A 27 36.55 -11.21 27.53
N THR A 28 36.27 -11.84 26.38
CA THR A 28 36.86 -11.48 25.07
C THR A 28 35.80 -11.39 23.96
N TYR A 29 34.52 -11.41 24.32
CA TYR A 29 33.41 -11.22 23.39
C TYR A 29 32.93 -9.78 23.50
N GLU A 30 33.33 -8.96 22.54
CA GLU A 30 32.79 -7.62 22.31
C GLU A 30 31.78 -7.78 21.16
N PRO A 31 30.45 -7.72 21.43
CA PRO A 31 29.45 -7.63 20.37
C PRO A 31 29.59 -6.30 19.63
N SER A 32 29.11 -6.24 18.37
CA SER A 32 29.04 -4.97 17.64
C SER A 32 28.09 -4.01 18.34
N ALA A 33 28.26 -2.70 18.13
CA ALA A 33 27.50 -1.68 18.84
C ALA A 33 25.97 -1.88 18.71
N HIS A 34 25.49 -2.15 17.49
CA HIS A 34 24.08 -2.38 17.17
C HIS A 34 23.50 -3.70 17.71
N HIS A 35 24.32 -4.65 18.15
CA HIS A 35 23.85 -5.93 18.70
C HIS A 35 23.35 -5.79 20.15
N LEU A 36 22.32 -6.55 20.51
CA LEU A 36 21.94 -6.70 21.92
C LEU A 36 23.08 -7.35 22.73
N PRO A 37 23.48 -6.77 23.88
CA PRO A 37 24.54 -7.35 24.70
C PRO A 37 24.08 -8.66 25.37
N PRO A 38 24.94 -9.68 25.46
CA PRO A 38 24.59 -10.94 26.13
C PRO A 38 24.21 -10.75 27.60
N GLY A 39 23.10 -11.36 28.01
CA GLY A 39 22.55 -11.27 29.37
C GLY A 39 21.31 -10.38 29.51
N ILE A 40 20.91 -9.65 28.46
CA ILE A 40 19.60 -8.97 28.39
C ILE A 40 18.47 -9.98 28.46
N ILE A 41 17.35 -9.58 29.07
CA ILE A 41 16.12 -10.38 29.19
C ILE A 41 14.99 -9.66 28.45
N LEU A 42 14.63 -10.16 27.28
CA LEU A 42 13.50 -9.66 26.50
C LEU A 42 12.17 -10.28 26.95
N ALA A 43 11.07 -9.54 26.85
CA ALA A 43 9.70 -9.87 27.26
C ALA A 43 9.60 -10.42 28.71
N GLY A 44 10.56 -10.06 29.58
CA GLY A 44 10.72 -10.64 30.91
C GLY A 44 10.98 -12.17 30.93
N LYS A 45 11.23 -12.79 29.77
CA LYS A 45 11.17 -14.25 29.55
C LYS A 45 12.43 -14.81 28.86
N TYR A 46 13.08 -14.05 28.00
CA TYR A 46 14.10 -14.57 27.08
C TYR A 46 15.48 -14.00 27.36
N LEU A 47 16.36 -14.83 27.90
CA LEU A 47 17.76 -14.47 28.15
C LEU A 47 18.57 -14.54 26.86
N VAL A 48 18.97 -13.38 26.33
CA VAL A 48 19.74 -13.22 25.09
C VAL A 48 21.22 -13.58 25.29
N GLY A 49 21.83 -14.17 24.28
CA GLY A 49 23.24 -14.53 24.21
C GLY A 49 23.93 -13.92 23.00
N ARG A 50 24.94 -14.63 22.46
CA ARG A 50 25.68 -14.17 21.27
C ARG A 50 24.82 -14.17 20.00
N VAL A 51 25.20 -13.35 19.04
CA VAL A 51 24.72 -13.43 17.65
C VAL A 51 25.10 -14.78 17.01
N LEU A 52 24.15 -15.34 16.26
CA LEU A 52 24.26 -16.54 15.43
C LEU A 52 24.47 -16.19 13.96
N GLY A 53 23.81 -15.15 13.48
CA GLY A 53 23.89 -14.62 12.12
C GLY A 53 23.23 -13.25 12.04
N GLU A 54 23.55 -12.50 11.00
CA GLU A 54 23.10 -11.14 10.73
C GLU A 54 22.99 -10.99 9.21
N GLY A 55 21.99 -10.24 8.76
CA GLY A 55 21.82 -9.82 7.37
C GLY A 55 21.17 -8.43 7.34
N GLY A 56 20.98 -7.87 6.13
CA GLY A 56 20.56 -6.47 5.96
C GLY A 56 19.27 -6.05 6.68
N PHE A 57 18.39 -6.97 7.07
CA PHE A 57 17.10 -6.66 7.70
C PHE A 57 16.85 -7.37 9.04
N GLY A 58 17.87 -7.99 9.64
CA GLY A 58 17.69 -8.58 10.97
C GLY A 58 18.89 -9.30 11.56
N ILE A 59 18.90 -9.34 12.90
CA ILE A 59 19.95 -9.97 13.71
C ILE A 59 19.37 -11.19 14.43
N THR A 60 20.00 -12.36 14.27
CA THR A 60 19.56 -13.60 14.91
C THR A 60 20.48 -13.96 16.08
N TYR A 61 19.91 -14.05 17.28
CA TYR A 61 20.60 -14.36 18.54
C TYR A 61 20.28 -15.78 19.03
N ILE A 62 21.21 -16.39 19.77
CA ILE A 62 20.88 -17.53 20.63
C ILE A 62 20.27 -17.02 21.93
N ALA A 63 19.17 -17.61 22.38
CA ALA A 63 18.55 -17.24 23.66
C ALA A 63 18.07 -18.46 24.46
N TRP A 64 17.72 -18.22 25.72
CA TRP A 64 17.16 -19.21 26.63
C TRP A 64 15.81 -18.75 27.17
N ASP A 65 14.77 -19.55 26.96
CA ASP A 65 13.45 -19.34 27.56
C ASP A 65 13.51 -19.67 29.05
N LEU A 66 13.39 -18.65 29.90
CA LEU A 66 13.48 -18.77 31.35
C LEU A 66 12.26 -19.49 31.97
N ASN A 67 11.13 -19.56 31.25
CA ASN A 67 9.91 -20.22 31.71
C ASN A 67 9.84 -21.69 31.28
N LEU A 68 10.33 -22.01 30.09
CA LEU A 68 10.33 -23.37 29.54
C LEU A 68 11.67 -24.12 29.73
N GLU A 69 12.70 -23.44 30.27
CA GLU A 69 14.06 -23.95 30.47
C GLU A 69 14.64 -24.62 29.21
N LEU A 70 14.52 -23.95 28.06
CA LEU A 70 14.98 -24.46 26.77
C LEU A 70 15.60 -23.39 25.87
N LYS A 71 16.48 -23.84 24.96
CA LYS A 71 17.16 -23.00 23.98
C LYS A 71 16.21 -22.61 22.83
N VAL A 72 16.28 -21.35 22.42
CA VAL A 72 15.57 -20.76 21.28
C VAL A 72 16.55 -19.95 20.42
N ALA A 73 16.15 -19.68 19.18
CA ALA A 73 16.73 -18.59 18.39
C ALA A 73 15.76 -17.41 18.45
N ILE A 74 16.27 -16.18 18.42
CA ILE A 74 15.46 -14.96 18.36
C ILE A 74 15.98 -14.13 17.19
N LYS A 75 15.14 -13.86 16.19
CA LYS A 75 15.42 -12.93 15.09
C LYS A 75 14.78 -11.59 15.42
N GLU A 76 15.60 -10.56 15.52
CA GLU A 76 15.19 -9.16 15.69
C GLU A 76 15.05 -8.51 14.31
N TYR A 77 14.01 -7.71 14.10
CA TYR A 77 13.94 -6.81 12.96
C TYR A 77 14.96 -5.69 13.14
N TYR A 78 15.93 -5.62 12.23
CA TYR A 78 17.00 -4.64 12.27
C TYR A 78 17.37 -4.29 10.84
N PRO A 79 16.68 -3.33 10.20
CA PRO A 79 17.08 -2.79 8.90
C PRO A 79 18.41 -2.06 9.07
N ASN A 80 19.49 -2.75 8.72
CA ASN A 80 20.86 -2.29 8.88
C ASN A 80 21.08 -1.09 7.94
N GLY A 81 21.58 0.02 8.48
CA GLY A 81 21.64 1.31 7.77
C GLY A 81 20.50 2.27 8.14
N TYR A 82 19.32 1.77 8.53
CA TYR A 82 18.12 2.59 8.78
C TYR A 82 17.85 2.89 10.26
N VAL A 83 18.35 2.04 11.15
CA VAL A 83 18.19 2.18 12.60
C VAL A 83 19.51 2.11 13.33
N THR A 84 19.58 2.86 14.42
CA THR A 84 20.62 2.76 15.45
C THR A 84 20.02 2.35 16.79
N ARG A 85 20.85 1.93 17.75
CA ARG A 85 20.42 1.46 19.07
C ARG A 85 20.99 2.31 20.18
N ASP A 86 20.17 2.72 21.16
CA ASP A 86 20.71 3.34 22.37
C ASP A 86 21.53 2.34 23.21
N HIS A 87 22.79 2.69 23.47
CA HIS A 87 23.69 1.95 24.34
C HIS A 87 23.70 2.47 25.78
N SER A 88 22.99 3.58 26.07
CA SER A 88 23.03 4.21 27.37
C SER A 88 22.37 3.31 28.42
N HIS A 89 21.09 2.96 28.27
CA HIS A 89 20.37 1.98 29.11
C HIS A 89 19.11 1.36 28.48
N SER A 90 18.48 1.97 27.47
CA SER A 90 17.15 1.50 27.00
C SER A 90 17.21 0.35 26.01
N HIS A 91 18.28 0.25 25.21
CA HIS A 91 18.42 -0.70 24.08
C HIS A 91 17.35 -0.56 22.98
N THR A 92 16.55 0.52 23.03
CA THR A 92 15.60 0.93 22.01
C THR A 92 16.30 1.18 20.70
N LEU A 93 15.67 0.75 19.61
CA LEU A 93 15.99 1.26 18.29
C LEU A 93 15.46 2.69 18.17
N THR A 94 16.14 3.46 17.36
CA THR A 94 15.75 4.81 16.94
C THR A 94 16.10 4.90 15.47
N MET A 95 15.19 5.45 14.68
CA MET A 95 15.47 5.78 13.29
C MET A 95 16.71 6.68 13.24
N LEU A 96 17.54 6.45 12.23
CA LEU A 96 18.48 7.48 11.80
C LEU A 96 17.66 8.60 11.12
N THR A 97 18.25 9.79 11.01
CA THR A 97 17.55 11.01 10.57
C THR A 97 17.64 11.20 9.06
N GLY A 98 16.53 10.97 8.35
CA GLY A 98 16.40 11.06 6.89
C GLY A 98 15.38 10.04 6.37
N PHE A 99 15.31 8.87 7.02
CA PHE A 99 14.36 7.83 6.63
C PHE A 99 12.91 8.04 7.11
N SER A 100 11.95 7.86 6.19
CA SER A 100 10.52 7.77 6.47
C SER A 100 10.21 6.78 7.60
N THR A 101 9.47 7.25 8.61
CA THR A 101 8.89 6.41 9.68
C THR A 101 8.06 5.27 9.11
N ASP A 102 7.34 5.54 8.02
CA ASP A 102 6.37 4.64 7.40
C ASP A 102 7.08 3.50 6.66
N PHE A 103 8.30 3.72 6.17
CA PHE A 103 9.15 2.66 5.62
C PHE A 103 9.53 1.65 6.71
N PHE A 104 10.03 2.14 7.84
CA PHE A 104 10.40 1.28 8.97
C PHE A 104 9.17 0.55 9.53
N GLN A 105 8.07 1.27 9.70
CA GLN A 105 6.82 0.77 10.24
C GLN A 105 6.18 -0.30 9.34
N ARG A 106 6.05 -0.06 8.02
CA ARG A 106 5.55 -1.06 7.06
C ARG A 106 6.45 -2.29 6.98
N GLY A 107 7.78 -2.12 7.08
CA GLY A 107 8.73 -3.24 7.13
C GLY A 107 8.65 -4.04 8.45
N LEU A 108 8.47 -3.35 9.57
CA LEU A 108 8.24 -3.93 10.90
C LEU A 108 6.93 -4.74 10.93
N GLU A 109 5.86 -4.20 10.36
CA GLU A 109 4.56 -4.85 10.20
C GLU A 109 4.67 -6.10 9.33
N LYS A 110 5.24 -6.03 8.13
CA LYS A 110 5.45 -7.21 7.27
C LYS A 110 6.29 -8.29 7.97
N PHE A 111 7.27 -7.92 8.78
CA PHE A 111 8.07 -8.87 9.58
C PHE A 111 7.26 -9.52 10.72
N VAL A 112 6.39 -8.77 11.39
CA VAL A 112 5.45 -9.31 12.39
C VAL A 112 4.41 -10.21 11.73
N ASP A 113 3.94 -9.85 10.55
CA ASP A 113 2.90 -10.57 9.83
C ASP A 113 3.42 -11.87 9.20
N GLU A 114 4.68 -11.89 8.73
CA GLU A 114 5.43 -13.11 8.42
C GLU A 114 5.49 -14.03 9.65
N ALA A 115 5.81 -13.50 10.84
CA ALA A 115 5.85 -14.28 12.08
C ALA A 115 4.48 -14.88 12.45
N ARG A 116 3.41 -14.11 12.27
CA ARG A 116 2.01 -14.51 12.48
C ARG A 116 1.59 -15.61 11.52
N ARG A 117 1.90 -15.48 10.22
CA ARG A 117 1.63 -16.48 9.17
C ARG A 117 2.45 -17.76 9.42
N LEU A 118 3.75 -17.65 9.68
CA LEU A 118 4.63 -18.79 10.00
C LEU A 118 4.24 -19.52 11.29
N GLY A 119 3.71 -18.80 12.29
CA GLY A 119 3.18 -19.37 13.52
C GLY A 119 2.04 -20.38 13.31
N LYS A 120 1.30 -20.29 12.19
CA LYS A 120 0.24 -21.26 11.83
C LYS A 120 0.81 -22.65 11.50
N PHE A 121 2.10 -22.79 11.17
CA PHE A 121 2.73 -24.05 10.73
C PHE A 121 3.47 -24.83 11.82
N TRP A 122 3.04 -24.69 13.07
CA TRP A 122 3.65 -25.39 14.21
C TRP A 122 3.68 -26.92 14.03
N GLY A 123 4.88 -27.48 13.89
CA GLY A 123 5.12 -28.93 13.85
C GLY A 123 5.48 -29.51 12.48
N LEU A 124 5.60 -28.70 11.43
CA LEU A 124 6.17 -29.17 10.15
C LEU A 124 7.62 -29.66 10.34
N PRO A 125 7.99 -30.84 9.79
CA PRO A 125 9.29 -31.46 10.09
C PRO A 125 10.47 -30.83 9.33
N GLY A 126 10.23 -30.24 8.17
CA GLY A 126 11.27 -29.69 7.27
C GLY A 126 11.52 -28.19 7.42
N ILE A 127 10.86 -27.52 8.36
CA ILE A 127 10.96 -26.07 8.61
C ILE A 127 11.16 -25.83 10.12
N VAL A 128 11.81 -24.73 10.50
CA VAL A 128 11.91 -24.26 11.89
C VAL A 128 10.59 -23.62 12.35
N ALA A 129 10.07 -24.05 13.50
CA ALA A 129 8.79 -23.57 14.01
C ALA A 129 8.93 -22.26 14.81
N VAL A 130 8.09 -21.26 14.49
CA VAL A 130 7.91 -20.04 15.29
C VAL A 130 7.14 -20.38 16.57
N LYS A 131 7.64 -19.90 17.73
CA LYS A 131 7.15 -20.23 19.08
C LYS A 131 6.38 -19.10 19.76
N ASP A 132 6.79 -17.87 19.47
CA ASP A 132 6.35 -16.62 20.09
C ASP A 132 6.80 -15.50 19.15
N TYR A 133 6.11 -14.37 19.17
CA TYR A 133 6.63 -13.11 18.65
C TYR A 133 6.20 -11.99 19.59
N PHE A 134 6.95 -10.91 19.67
CA PHE A 134 6.63 -9.76 20.50
C PHE A 134 7.35 -8.51 19.99
N GLN A 135 6.83 -7.34 20.34
CA GLN A 135 7.51 -6.07 20.14
C GLN A 135 8.06 -5.55 21.47
N GLU A 136 9.28 -5.01 21.44
CA GLU A 136 9.98 -4.37 22.56
C GLU A 136 11.09 -3.50 21.95
N ASN A 137 11.65 -2.52 22.66
CA ASN A 137 12.78 -1.71 22.15
C ASN A 137 12.50 -1.02 20.79
N HIS A 138 11.25 -0.64 20.47
CA HIS A 138 10.83 -0.12 19.16
C HIS A 138 11.17 -1.04 17.97
N THR A 139 11.13 -2.37 18.18
CA THR A 139 11.27 -3.36 17.12
C THR A 139 10.53 -4.65 17.46
N ALA A 140 10.48 -5.59 16.50
CA ALA A 140 9.87 -6.89 16.64
C ALA A 140 10.92 -8.00 16.78
N TYR A 141 10.55 -9.02 17.55
CA TYR A 141 11.34 -10.22 17.81
C TYR A 141 10.53 -11.48 17.49
N ILE A 142 11.04 -12.31 16.58
CA ILE A 142 10.49 -13.64 16.27
C ILE A 142 11.27 -14.69 17.05
N VAL A 143 10.60 -15.41 17.94
CA VAL A 143 11.19 -16.50 18.72
C VAL A 143 10.95 -17.81 18.02
N MET A 144 12.01 -18.55 17.74
CA MET A 144 11.99 -19.77 16.94
C MET A 144 12.57 -20.97 17.67
N GLU A 145 12.25 -22.17 17.20
CA GLU A 145 13.04 -23.37 17.48
C GLU A 145 14.52 -23.13 17.13
N PHE A 146 15.41 -23.31 18.10
CA PHE A 146 16.83 -23.43 17.79
C PHE A 146 17.07 -24.78 17.12
N ALA A 147 17.28 -24.78 15.81
CA ALA A 147 17.76 -25.97 15.10
C ALA A 147 19.18 -26.33 15.60
N GLU A 148 19.38 -27.57 16.02
CA GLU A 148 20.70 -28.10 16.40
C GLU A 148 21.35 -28.77 15.19
N GLY A 149 22.60 -28.44 14.87
CA GLY A 149 23.28 -29.06 13.72
C GLY A 149 24.33 -28.19 13.04
N ARG A 150 24.49 -28.39 11.74
CA ARG A 150 25.36 -27.60 10.85
C ARG A 150 24.62 -27.26 9.57
N THR A 151 24.87 -26.09 8.99
CA THR A 151 24.32 -25.74 7.67
C THR A 151 24.84 -26.69 6.58
N LEU A 152 24.05 -26.94 5.55
CA LEU A 152 24.43 -27.78 4.42
C LEU A 152 25.68 -27.20 3.72
N LYS A 153 25.80 -25.87 3.62
CA LYS A 153 27.01 -25.14 3.19
C LYS A 153 28.25 -25.59 3.97
N ALA A 154 28.17 -25.61 5.30
CA ALA A 154 29.27 -26.04 6.16
C ALA A 154 29.57 -27.55 6.05
N ILE A 155 28.56 -28.38 5.74
CA ILE A 155 28.76 -29.81 5.44
C ILE A 155 29.48 -29.98 4.11
N LEU A 156 29.01 -29.37 3.03
CA LEU A 156 29.60 -29.43 1.69
C LEU A 156 31.06 -28.93 1.71
N GLN A 157 31.36 -27.82 2.39
CA GLN A 157 32.74 -27.34 2.59
C GLN A 157 33.68 -28.35 3.27
N ASN A 158 33.13 -29.33 3.98
CA ASN A 158 33.89 -30.36 4.71
C ASN A 158 33.79 -31.77 4.08
N THR A 159 33.07 -31.94 2.96
CA THR A 159 33.05 -33.21 2.21
C THR A 159 34.09 -33.22 1.08
N PRO A 160 34.64 -34.41 0.72
CA PRO A 160 35.51 -34.52 -0.44
C PRO A 160 34.82 -34.03 -1.71
N PHE A 161 35.48 -33.14 -2.45
CA PHE A 161 34.97 -32.52 -3.68
C PHE A 161 33.74 -31.60 -3.52
N GLY A 162 33.40 -31.18 -2.30
CA GLY A 162 32.34 -30.17 -2.09
C GLY A 162 30.91 -30.67 -2.34
N ARG A 163 30.70 -31.99 -2.40
CA ARG A 163 29.44 -32.62 -2.83
C ARG A 163 29.06 -33.87 -2.02
N LEU A 164 27.82 -34.32 -2.20
CA LEU A 164 27.21 -35.50 -1.58
C LEU A 164 26.61 -36.44 -2.65
N PRO A 165 26.38 -37.73 -2.32
CA PRO A 165 25.61 -38.64 -3.17
C PRO A 165 24.19 -38.12 -3.44
N ALA A 166 23.70 -38.27 -4.67
CA ALA A 166 22.39 -37.73 -5.06
C ALA A 166 21.23 -38.37 -4.27
N ASP A 167 21.28 -39.68 -4.00
CA ASP A 167 20.30 -40.37 -3.16
C ASP A 167 20.24 -39.82 -1.73
N GLN A 168 21.39 -39.41 -1.18
CA GLN A 168 21.47 -38.76 0.13
C GLN A 168 20.86 -37.35 0.10
N VAL A 169 21.17 -36.53 -0.91
CA VAL A 169 20.64 -35.16 -1.03
C VAL A 169 19.13 -35.17 -1.26
N LEU A 170 18.61 -36.06 -2.11
CA LEU A 170 17.18 -36.16 -2.37
C LEU A 170 16.42 -36.64 -1.11
N SER A 171 16.94 -37.64 -0.40
CA SER A 171 16.36 -38.06 0.88
C SER A 171 16.39 -36.97 1.97
N MET A 172 17.25 -35.95 1.83
CA MET A 172 17.30 -34.77 2.71
C MET A 172 16.25 -33.71 2.33
N MET A 173 15.92 -33.55 1.04
CA MET A 173 14.98 -32.53 0.57
C MET A 173 13.52 -32.97 0.60
N GLU A 174 13.21 -34.27 0.58
CA GLU A 174 11.82 -34.77 0.60
C GLU A 174 10.98 -34.16 1.76
N PRO A 175 11.44 -34.08 3.03
CA PRO A 175 10.68 -33.46 4.11
C PRO A 175 10.59 -31.92 4.03
N VAL A 176 11.56 -31.28 3.36
CA VAL A 176 11.56 -29.83 3.09
C VAL A 176 10.50 -29.52 2.05
N MET A 177 10.42 -30.32 0.98
CA MET A 177 9.37 -30.23 -0.05
C MET A 177 7.97 -30.48 0.54
N ASP A 178 7.81 -31.49 1.41
CA ASP A 178 6.55 -31.72 2.15
C ASP A 178 6.10 -30.49 2.95
N SER A 179 7.05 -29.76 3.53
CA SER A 179 6.75 -28.61 4.38
C SER A 179 6.47 -27.35 3.54
N LEU A 180 7.27 -27.11 2.49
CA LEU A 180 7.08 -26.01 1.54
C LEU A 180 5.75 -26.14 0.78
N GLU A 181 5.32 -27.35 0.39
CA GLU A 181 4.03 -27.55 -0.29
C GLU A 181 2.84 -27.10 0.57
N ILE A 182 2.94 -27.23 1.90
CA ILE A 182 1.90 -26.77 2.84
C ILE A 182 1.96 -25.25 3.02
N VAL A 183 3.16 -24.66 3.09
CA VAL A 183 3.37 -23.22 3.25
C VAL A 183 2.95 -22.45 1.98
N HIS A 184 3.31 -22.94 0.79
CA HIS A 184 2.94 -22.34 -0.50
C HIS A 184 1.42 -22.25 -0.71
N ARG A 185 0.65 -23.21 -0.18
CA ARG A 185 -0.82 -23.19 -0.25
C ARG A 185 -1.48 -22.10 0.60
N SER A 186 -0.73 -21.38 1.43
CA SER A 186 -1.21 -20.19 2.16
C SER A 186 -0.69 -18.88 1.56
N GLY A 187 -0.19 -18.90 0.32
CA GLY A 187 0.38 -17.73 -0.36
C GLY A 187 1.77 -17.30 0.13
N LEU A 188 2.40 -18.01 1.07
CA LEU A 188 3.73 -17.67 1.57
C LEU A 188 4.82 -18.42 0.78
N ILE A 189 5.87 -17.72 0.33
CA ILE A 189 7.06 -18.31 -0.32
C ILE A 189 8.35 -17.86 0.40
N HIS A 190 9.44 -18.61 0.26
CA HIS A 190 10.65 -18.44 1.10
C HIS A 190 11.71 -17.48 0.50
N ARG A 191 11.90 -17.48 -0.83
CA ARG A 191 12.74 -16.52 -1.60
C ARG A 191 14.25 -16.49 -1.31
N ASP A 192 14.76 -17.39 -0.45
CA ASP A 192 16.19 -17.49 -0.10
C ASP A 192 16.63 -18.95 0.18
N ILE A 193 16.08 -19.91 -0.58
CA ILE A 193 16.44 -21.33 -0.41
C ILE A 193 17.87 -21.55 -0.92
N SER A 194 18.78 -21.80 0.02
CA SER A 194 20.21 -21.92 -0.22
C SER A 194 20.87 -22.94 0.72
N PRO A 195 22.08 -23.45 0.44
CA PRO A 195 22.78 -24.38 1.34
C PRO A 195 23.09 -23.80 2.73
N ASP A 196 23.15 -22.48 2.88
CA ASP A 196 23.31 -21.81 4.17
C ASP A 196 22.04 -21.94 5.02
N ASN A 197 20.88 -21.75 4.40
CA ASN A 197 19.57 -21.73 5.07
C ASN A 197 18.98 -23.14 5.30
N LEU A 198 19.77 -24.20 5.10
CA LEU A 198 19.38 -25.58 5.41
C LEU A 198 20.24 -26.13 6.54
N MET A 199 19.67 -26.28 7.73
CA MET A 199 20.35 -26.92 8.86
C MET A 199 20.13 -28.43 8.86
N VAL A 200 21.22 -29.18 8.98
CA VAL A 200 21.23 -30.64 9.09
C VAL A 200 21.63 -31.05 10.50
N ASP A 201 20.76 -31.81 11.18
CA ASP A 201 20.98 -32.29 12.54
C ASP A 201 21.92 -33.52 12.60
N ALA A 202 22.19 -34.01 13.82
CA ALA A 202 23.06 -35.16 14.04
C ALA A 202 22.45 -36.51 13.58
N ASP A 203 21.12 -36.58 13.40
CA ASP A 203 20.39 -37.74 12.87
C ASP A 203 20.25 -37.67 11.34
N GLY A 204 20.69 -36.57 10.71
CA GLY A 204 20.66 -36.34 9.26
C GLY A 204 19.36 -35.73 8.74
N ARG A 205 18.48 -35.22 9.62
CA ARG A 205 17.26 -34.50 9.24
C ARG A 205 17.60 -33.08 8.84
N VAL A 206 16.85 -32.54 7.89
CA VAL A 206 17.05 -31.18 7.39
C VAL A 206 15.87 -30.30 7.75
N LYS A 207 16.18 -29.09 8.23
CA LYS A 207 15.23 -28.00 8.40
C LYS A 207 15.69 -26.77 7.63
N LEU A 208 14.75 -26.19 6.91
CA LEU A 208 14.88 -24.87 6.32
C LEU A 208 14.72 -23.80 7.42
N ILE A 209 15.61 -22.81 7.40
CA ILE A 209 15.72 -21.71 8.36
C ILE A 209 15.70 -20.37 7.62
N ASP A 210 15.40 -19.28 8.33
CA ASP A 210 15.48 -17.91 7.83
C ASP A 210 14.66 -17.64 6.55
N PHE A 211 13.33 -17.61 6.68
CA PHE A 211 12.47 -16.97 5.68
C PHE A 211 12.84 -15.50 5.51
N GLY A 212 12.63 -14.99 4.29
CA GLY A 212 13.13 -13.71 3.83
C GLY A 212 12.08 -12.63 3.55
N ALA A 213 10.89 -12.63 4.19
CA ALA A 213 9.79 -11.75 3.76
C ALA A 213 10.05 -10.23 3.91
N ALA A 214 11.06 -9.82 4.68
CA ALA A 214 11.52 -8.42 4.66
C ALA A 214 12.03 -7.94 3.28
N ARG A 215 12.27 -8.87 2.33
CA ARG A 215 12.68 -8.55 0.95
C ARG A 215 11.54 -8.17 0.01
N ASP A 216 10.29 -8.47 0.36
CA ASP A 216 9.12 -8.24 -0.51
C ASP A 216 8.80 -6.75 -0.68
N PHE A 217 9.14 -5.95 0.33
CA PHE A 217 8.78 -4.54 0.38
C PHE A 217 9.58 -3.69 -0.63
N MET A 218 10.78 -4.13 -1.00
CA MET A 218 11.79 -3.30 -1.67
C MET A 218 11.93 -3.56 -3.18
N ALA A 219 11.06 -4.41 -3.74
CA ALA A 219 10.96 -4.59 -5.19
C ALA A 219 10.01 -3.57 -5.85
N GLN A 220 9.19 -2.88 -5.05
CA GLN A 220 8.05 -2.06 -5.50
C GLN A 220 8.02 -0.65 -4.86
N GLY A 221 9.14 -0.15 -4.35
CA GLY A 221 9.27 1.17 -3.73
C GLY A 221 10.63 1.79 -4.03
N GLU A 222 10.73 3.10 -3.90
CA GLU A 222 11.83 3.94 -4.43
C GLU A 222 13.25 3.46 -4.11
N LYS A 223 14.14 3.73 -5.08
CA LYS A 223 15.62 3.82 -5.01
C LYS A 223 16.38 2.57 -4.53
N SER A 224 17.11 1.98 -5.49
CA SER A 224 18.43 1.31 -5.37
C SER A 224 18.73 0.37 -4.20
N LEU A 225 17.74 -0.15 -3.49
CA LEU A 225 17.95 -1.17 -2.47
C LEU A 225 18.51 -2.45 -3.09
N SER A 226 19.82 -2.66 -2.92
CA SER A 226 20.51 -3.87 -3.38
C SER A 226 20.00 -5.07 -2.58
N VAL A 227 18.90 -5.66 -3.04
CA VAL A 227 18.47 -6.98 -2.59
C VAL A 227 19.61 -7.92 -2.96
N MET A 228 20.49 -8.21 -1.98
CA MET A 228 21.67 -9.03 -2.19
C MET A 228 21.25 -10.49 -2.40
N LEU A 229 20.73 -10.76 -3.59
CA LEU A 229 20.39 -12.07 -4.09
C LEU A 229 21.64 -12.94 -4.08
N LYS A 230 21.47 -14.25 -3.90
CA LYS A 230 22.61 -15.17 -3.87
C LYS A 230 22.89 -15.65 -5.30
N PRO A 231 24.05 -15.30 -5.90
CA PRO A 231 24.46 -15.78 -7.22
C PRO A 231 24.18 -17.25 -7.45
N GLY A 232 23.46 -17.55 -8.54
CA GLY A 232 23.12 -18.90 -8.97
C GLY A 232 22.11 -19.66 -8.08
N TYR A 233 21.46 -18.99 -7.12
CA TYR A 233 20.34 -19.52 -6.33
C TYR A 233 19.04 -18.77 -6.56
N ALA A 234 19.10 -17.45 -6.76
CA ALA A 234 17.95 -16.68 -7.23
C ALA A 234 17.72 -16.93 -8.74
N PRO A 235 16.47 -17.14 -9.19
CA PRO A 235 16.08 -17.14 -10.60
C PRO A 235 15.92 -15.70 -11.13
N GLU A 236 15.69 -15.53 -12.44
CA GLU A 236 15.69 -14.21 -13.09
C GLU A 236 14.57 -13.28 -12.61
N GLU A 237 13.40 -13.80 -12.23
CA GLU A 237 12.29 -12.98 -11.74
C GLU A 237 12.57 -12.33 -10.38
N GLN A 238 13.59 -12.78 -9.64
CA GLN A 238 13.99 -12.08 -8.41
C GLN A 238 14.92 -10.88 -8.68
N TYR A 239 15.58 -10.81 -9.85
CA TYR A 239 16.47 -9.69 -10.22
C TYR A 239 15.74 -8.55 -10.93
N ARG A 240 14.45 -8.69 -11.21
CA ARG A 240 13.61 -7.66 -11.83
C ARG A 240 12.78 -6.97 -10.75
N SER A 241 12.74 -5.64 -10.79
CA SER A 241 11.78 -4.82 -10.02
C SER A 241 10.34 -5.34 -10.18
N ARG A 242 9.92 -5.57 -11.43
CA ARG A 242 8.57 -6.06 -11.79
C ARG A 242 8.45 -7.59 -11.93
N GLY A 243 9.37 -8.38 -11.37
CA GLY A 243 9.37 -9.84 -11.57
C GLY A 243 8.30 -10.58 -10.75
N VAL A 244 7.34 -11.24 -11.43
CA VAL A 244 6.25 -12.00 -10.78
C VAL A 244 6.77 -13.24 -10.05
N GLN A 245 6.88 -13.17 -8.73
CA GLN A 245 7.38 -14.26 -7.88
C GLN A 245 6.25 -15.19 -7.39
N GLY A 246 6.55 -16.48 -7.27
CA GLY A 246 5.59 -17.48 -6.81
C GLY A 246 6.24 -18.79 -6.35
N PRO A 247 5.47 -19.87 -6.15
CA PRO A 247 6.01 -21.18 -5.77
C PRO A 247 7.11 -21.71 -6.73
N TRP A 248 7.10 -21.29 -8.00
CA TRP A 248 8.13 -21.58 -9.01
C TRP A 248 9.50 -20.93 -8.72
N THR A 249 9.54 -19.84 -7.95
CA THR A 249 10.76 -19.16 -7.50
C THR A 249 11.50 -20.03 -6.49
N ASP A 250 10.79 -20.55 -5.48
CA ASP A 250 11.32 -21.53 -4.53
C ASP A 250 11.68 -22.88 -5.19
N VAL A 251 10.94 -23.30 -6.22
CA VAL A 251 11.28 -24.49 -7.04
C VAL A 251 12.68 -24.33 -7.66
N TYR A 252 13.01 -23.16 -8.22
CA TYR A 252 14.34 -22.90 -8.78
C TYR A 252 15.41 -22.93 -7.70
N ALA A 253 15.24 -22.15 -6.62
CA ALA A 253 16.23 -22.01 -5.55
C ALA A 253 16.51 -23.36 -4.85
N LEU A 254 15.49 -24.19 -4.66
CA LEU A 254 15.63 -25.56 -4.17
C LEU A 254 16.37 -26.46 -5.18
N CYS A 255 16.08 -26.37 -6.48
CA CYS A 255 16.78 -27.14 -7.50
C CYS A 255 18.25 -26.69 -7.67
N ALA A 256 18.56 -25.39 -7.56
CA ALA A 256 19.92 -24.86 -7.53
C ALA A 256 20.70 -25.37 -6.30
N THR A 257 20.03 -25.43 -5.16
CA THR A 257 20.56 -26.02 -3.92
C THR A 257 20.85 -27.51 -4.06
N ILE A 258 19.95 -28.29 -4.68
CA ILE A 258 20.17 -29.72 -4.99
C ILE A 258 21.33 -29.89 -5.97
N TYR A 259 21.35 -29.12 -7.06
CA TYR A 259 22.40 -29.15 -8.07
C TYR A 259 23.76 -28.90 -7.43
N ARG A 260 23.90 -27.81 -6.66
CA ARG A 260 25.13 -27.53 -5.89
C ARG A 260 25.55 -28.70 -5.01
N ALA A 261 24.61 -29.27 -4.26
CA ALA A 261 24.91 -30.33 -3.31
C ALA A 261 25.39 -31.64 -3.97
N ILE A 262 24.93 -31.95 -5.19
CA ILE A 262 25.33 -33.17 -5.92
C ILE A 262 26.51 -32.96 -6.87
N THR A 263 26.66 -31.76 -7.47
CA THR A 263 27.74 -31.46 -8.42
C THR A 263 28.99 -30.93 -7.74
N GLY A 264 28.84 -30.14 -6.69
CA GLY A 264 29.88 -29.31 -6.08
C GLY A 264 30.07 -27.96 -6.78
N ILE A 265 29.23 -27.61 -7.75
CA ILE A 265 29.28 -26.38 -8.57
C ILE A 265 28.00 -25.58 -8.32
N VAL A 266 28.10 -24.27 -8.06
CA VAL A 266 26.91 -23.40 -8.05
C VAL A 266 26.49 -23.21 -9.52
N PRO A 267 25.21 -23.28 -9.89
CA PRO A 267 24.78 -22.84 -11.21
C PRO A 267 25.34 -21.45 -11.53
N GLU A 268 25.61 -21.17 -12.80
CA GLU A 268 25.85 -19.79 -13.26
C GLU A 268 24.59 -18.95 -13.00
N GLU A 269 24.77 -17.64 -12.84
CA GLU A 269 23.67 -16.74 -12.46
C GLU A 269 22.55 -16.79 -13.49
N SER A 270 21.30 -16.62 -13.05
CA SER A 270 20.13 -16.71 -13.93
C SER A 270 20.21 -15.69 -15.07
N LEU A 271 20.72 -14.49 -14.78
CA LEU A 271 20.98 -13.43 -15.77
C LEU A 271 22.05 -13.83 -16.79
N ASP A 272 23.21 -14.36 -16.35
CA ASP A 272 24.26 -14.85 -17.26
C ASP A 272 23.74 -15.94 -18.21
N ARG A 273 22.89 -16.83 -17.69
CA ARG A 273 22.31 -17.94 -18.45
C ARG A 273 21.27 -17.51 -19.50
N LEU A 274 20.74 -16.27 -19.44
CA LEU A 274 19.81 -15.75 -20.46
C LEU A 274 20.45 -15.68 -21.86
N ALA A 275 21.76 -15.39 -21.94
CA ALA A 275 22.47 -15.25 -23.21
C ALA A 275 22.75 -16.61 -23.89
N GLU A 276 23.23 -17.60 -23.15
CA GLU A 276 23.40 -18.98 -23.62
C GLU A 276 23.36 -19.95 -22.41
N ASP A 277 22.29 -20.76 -22.27
CA ASP A 277 22.18 -21.72 -21.16
C ASP A 277 23.09 -22.94 -21.38
N VAL A 278 24.30 -22.86 -20.85
CA VAL A 278 25.35 -23.91 -20.96
C VAL A 278 25.37 -24.90 -19.78
N LEU A 279 24.35 -24.90 -18.91
CA LEU A 279 24.34 -25.68 -17.66
C LEU A 279 24.51 -27.20 -17.90
N GLU A 280 25.68 -27.73 -17.53
CA GLU A 280 25.99 -29.17 -17.68
C GLU A 280 25.08 -30.05 -16.81
N ARG A 281 24.61 -31.17 -17.36
CA ARG A 281 23.81 -32.15 -16.61
C ARG A 281 24.67 -32.99 -15.66
N PRO A 282 24.19 -33.34 -14.45
CA PRO A 282 24.94 -34.16 -13.52
C PRO A 282 25.48 -35.48 -14.11
N SER A 283 24.73 -36.15 -14.98
CA SER A 283 25.12 -37.38 -15.66
C SER A 283 26.30 -37.19 -16.64
N GLN A 284 26.41 -36.01 -17.28
CA GLN A 284 27.54 -35.63 -18.13
C GLN A 284 28.82 -35.44 -17.29
N MET A 285 28.66 -34.90 -16.07
CA MET A 285 29.73 -34.78 -15.06
C MET A 285 30.09 -36.12 -14.38
N GLY A 286 29.43 -37.23 -14.76
CA GLY A 286 29.65 -38.56 -14.20
C GLY A 286 29.05 -38.78 -12.80
N ILE A 287 28.05 -38.00 -12.40
CA ILE A 287 27.36 -38.14 -11.12
C ILE A 287 26.23 -39.18 -11.27
N PRO A 288 26.16 -40.20 -10.41
CA PRO A 288 25.04 -41.15 -10.43
C PRO A 288 23.74 -40.51 -9.94
N ILE A 289 22.78 -40.36 -10.84
CA ILE A 289 21.39 -39.92 -10.60
C ILE A 289 20.47 -40.71 -11.54
N GLU A 290 19.22 -40.98 -11.14
CA GLU A 290 18.27 -41.66 -12.03
C GLU A 290 17.76 -40.68 -13.12
N PRO A 291 17.52 -41.13 -14.37
CA PRO A 291 17.20 -40.21 -15.48
C PRO A 291 16.00 -39.31 -15.22
N PHE A 292 14.95 -39.82 -14.58
CA PHE A 292 13.75 -39.04 -14.25
C PHE A 292 14.00 -37.98 -13.17
N GLN A 293 14.95 -38.21 -12.27
CA GLN A 293 15.36 -37.26 -11.24
C GLN A 293 16.23 -36.14 -11.83
N GLU A 294 17.08 -36.49 -12.80
CA GLU A 294 17.83 -35.50 -13.59
C GLU A 294 16.88 -34.65 -14.46
N GLU A 295 15.89 -35.25 -15.12
CA GLU A 295 14.89 -34.50 -15.90
C GLU A 295 14.08 -33.54 -15.01
N ALA A 296 13.62 -33.98 -13.83
CA ALA A 296 12.94 -33.12 -12.87
C ALA A 296 13.85 -31.98 -12.35
N LEU A 297 15.10 -32.28 -12.00
CA LEU A 297 16.07 -31.28 -11.54
C LEU A 297 16.38 -30.23 -12.61
N MET A 298 16.60 -30.66 -13.86
CA MET A 298 16.90 -29.73 -14.96
C MET A 298 15.67 -28.90 -15.37
N LYS A 299 14.44 -29.44 -15.30
CA LYS A 299 13.22 -28.65 -15.52
C LYS A 299 13.01 -27.61 -14.41
N GLY A 300 13.29 -27.95 -13.15
CA GLY A 300 13.26 -26.98 -12.05
C GLY A 300 14.32 -25.88 -12.17
N LEU A 301 15.39 -26.10 -12.95
CA LEU A 301 16.46 -25.14 -13.24
C LEU A 301 16.31 -24.41 -14.59
N ALA A 302 15.18 -24.59 -15.28
CA ALA A 302 14.86 -23.75 -16.42
C ALA A 302 14.85 -22.27 -15.98
N ILE A 303 15.35 -21.38 -16.84
CA ILE A 303 15.44 -19.96 -16.55
C ILE A 303 14.01 -19.42 -16.40
N PHE A 304 13.29 -19.22 -17.51
CA PHE A 304 11.93 -18.70 -17.48
C PHE A 304 10.95 -19.52 -16.61
N GLN A 305 10.22 -18.84 -15.73
CA GLN A 305 9.26 -19.46 -14.81
C GLN A 305 8.21 -20.37 -15.48
N ARG A 306 7.72 -19.97 -16.66
CA ARG A 306 6.77 -20.77 -17.48
C ARG A 306 7.27 -22.17 -17.84
N ASP A 307 8.59 -22.35 -17.92
CA ASP A 307 9.22 -23.61 -18.30
C ASP A 307 9.52 -24.51 -17.08
N ARG A 308 9.35 -24.00 -15.85
CA ARG A 308 9.54 -24.73 -14.58
C ARG A 308 8.30 -25.53 -14.17
N TYR A 309 8.36 -26.14 -12.98
CA TYR A 309 7.19 -26.65 -12.28
C TYR A 309 6.54 -25.49 -11.51
N GLN A 310 5.21 -25.41 -11.53
CA GLN A 310 4.47 -24.30 -10.94
C GLN A 310 4.20 -24.50 -9.44
N SER A 311 4.55 -25.66 -8.89
CA SER A 311 4.54 -25.90 -7.45
C SER A 311 5.60 -26.90 -7.00
N ILE A 312 5.98 -26.83 -5.72
CA ILE A 312 6.82 -27.85 -5.07
C ILE A 312 6.19 -29.24 -5.10
N GLY A 313 4.86 -29.34 -5.05
CA GLY A 313 4.13 -30.61 -5.18
C GLY A 313 4.33 -31.28 -6.54
N GLU A 314 4.32 -30.51 -7.64
CA GLU A 314 4.65 -31.02 -8.98
C GLU A 314 6.11 -31.48 -9.09
N LEU A 315 7.06 -30.66 -8.61
CA LEU A 315 8.49 -31.00 -8.58
C LEU A 315 8.72 -32.31 -7.82
N LYS A 316 8.14 -32.42 -6.62
CA LYS A 316 8.21 -33.64 -5.78
C LYS A 316 7.57 -34.83 -6.49
N GLY A 317 6.41 -34.64 -7.12
CA GLY A 317 5.75 -35.65 -7.95
C GLY A 317 6.67 -36.19 -9.04
N ALA A 318 7.37 -35.33 -9.76
CA ALA A 318 8.34 -35.72 -10.78
C ALA A 318 9.61 -36.37 -10.19
N MET A 319 10.14 -35.84 -9.08
CA MET A 319 11.44 -36.22 -8.51
C MET A 319 11.42 -37.52 -7.68
N TYR A 320 10.26 -37.91 -7.14
CA TYR A 320 10.09 -39.15 -6.34
C TYR A 320 9.06 -40.13 -6.93
N GLY A 321 8.17 -39.67 -7.81
CA GLY A 321 7.02 -40.42 -8.32
C GLY A 321 7.30 -41.44 -9.43
N SER A 322 8.28 -42.35 -9.28
CA SER A 322 8.38 -43.52 -10.17
C SER A 322 8.87 -44.82 -9.51
N LYS A 323 7.96 -45.51 -8.80
CA LYS A 323 8.14 -46.93 -8.40
C LYS A 323 7.05 -47.87 -8.96
N THR A 324 6.65 -47.66 -10.22
CA THR A 324 5.80 -48.63 -10.95
C THR A 324 6.20 -48.83 -12.41
N SER A 325 6.56 -50.09 -12.72
CA SER A 325 6.50 -50.78 -14.03
C SER A 325 7.19 -50.16 -15.25
N GLY A 326 8.30 -50.78 -15.67
CA GLY A 326 8.91 -50.54 -16.99
C GLY A 326 8.23 -51.28 -18.15
N GLY A 327 8.38 -50.73 -19.35
CA GLY A 327 7.98 -51.30 -20.64
C GLY A 327 8.57 -50.45 -21.79
N PRO A 328 9.08 -51.03 -22.90
CA PRO A 328 10.10 -50.32 -23.69
C PRO A 328 9.55 -49.49 -24.85
N GLY A 329 9.94 -48.20 -24.84
CA GLY A 329 10.53 -47.51 -25.98
C GLY A 329 9.63 -46.98 -27.10
N ARG A 330 9.77 -45.67 -27.35
CA ARG A 330 10.12 -45.15 -28.69
C ARG A 330 10.72 -43.75 -28.59
N THR A 331 11.89 -43.61 -29.19
CA THR A 331 12.46 -42.33 -29.62
C THR A 331 11.60 -41.71 -30.71
N GLU A 332 11.34 -40.41 -30.66
CA GLU A 332 11.27 -39.59 -31.87
C GLU A 332 11.70 -38.15 -31.56
N GLN A 333 12.45 -37.56 -32.49
CA GLN A 333 13.08 -36.24 -32.35
C GLN A 333 12.18 -35.20 -33.03
N HIS A 334 11.92 -34.06 -32.39
CA HIS A 334 11.34 -32.92 -33.08
C HIS A 334 12.42 -32.03 -33.70
N SER A 335 12.23 -31.71 -34.98
CA SER A 335 12.86 -30.61 -35.71
C SER A 335 11.89 -30.19 -36.83
N PRO A 336 11.91 -28.92 -37.29
CA PRO A 336 10.70 -28.23 -37.74
C PRO A 336 10.27 -28.53 -39.19
N PRO A 337 9.04 -28.15 -39.59
CA PRO A 337 8.49 -28.47 -40.90
C PRO A 337 8.83 -27.42 -41.98
N GLU A 338 9.40 -27.86 -43.09
CA GLU A 338 9.37 -27.12 -44.35
C GLU A 338 8.57 -27.86 -45.44
N ASN A 339 7.42 -27.26 -45.77
CA ASN A 339 6.95 -26.92 -47.11
C ASN A 339 6.72 -27.98 -48.23
N GLU A 340 5.80 -27.59 -49.11
CA GLU A 340 5.59 -28.06 -50.48
C GLU A 340 5.15 -29.52 -50.74
N ARG A 341 3.81 -29.64 -50.77
CA ARG A 341 3.05 -29.95 -52.00
C ARG A 341 3.24 -31.32 -52.70
N ALA A 342 2.05 -31.89 -52.90
CA ALA A 342 1.53 -32.34 -54.19
C ALA A 342 1.66 -33.83 -54.56
N ARG A 343 0.44 -34.40 -54.69
CA ARG A 343 -0.03 -35.19 -55.85
C ARG A 343 0.35 -36.68 -55.90
N GLU A 344 -0.55 -37.57 -56.29
CA GLU A 344 -2.01 -37.51 -56.52
C GLU A 344 -2.50 -38.96 -56.78
N ASN A 345 -3.81 -39.12 -57.00
CA ASN A 345 -4.44 -40.27 -57.69
C ASN A 345 -4.56 -41.58 -56.88
N THR A 346 -5.71 -42.28 -56.89
CA THR A 346 -6.97 -42.09 -57.66
C THR A 346 -8.11 -42.70 -56.83
N ALA A 347 -9.12 -41.93 -56.44
CA ALA A 347 -10.41 -41.77 -57.14
C ALA A 347 -11.29 -43.04 -57.22
N GLN A 348 -12.53 -42.94 -56.70
CA GLN A 348 -13.74 -42.89 -57.55
C GLN A 348 -15.04 -42.72 -56.75
N ASN A 349 -15.88 -41.76 -57.20
CA ASN A 349 -17.36 -41.80 -57.28
C ASN A 349 -18.23 -42.02 -56.00
N SER A 350 -19.43 -41.43 -55.86
CA SER A 350 -20.10 -40.32 -56.56
C SER A 350 -21.44 -39.97 -55.87
N THR A 351 -21.73 -38.68 -55.69
CA THR A 351 -23.08 -38.04 -55.71
C THR A 351 -24.25 -38.60 -54.85
N ALA A 352 -24.49 -37.98 -53.68
CA ALA A 352 -25.77 -37.44 -53.14
C ALA A 352 -27.05 -38.34 -52.99
N PRO A 353 -28.17 -37.91 -52.35
CA PRO A 353 -28.42 -36.77 -51.44
C PRO A 353 -29.28 -37.10 -50.15
N ASN A 354 -29.43 -36.10 -49.26
CA ASN A 354 -30.63 -35.70 -48.46
C ASN A 354 -31.51 -36.63 -47.56
N THR A 355 -31.91 -36.01 -46.43
CA THR A 355 -33.23 -35.98 -45.74
C THR A 355 -33.72 -37.10 -44.79
N MET A 356 -33.96 -36.67 -43.53
CA MET A 356 -35.14 -36.83 -42.64
C MET A 356 -35.80 -38.20 -42.33
N ALA A 357 -36.21 -38.29 -41.05
CA ALA A 357 -37.39 -38.97 -40.48
C ALA A 357 -37.29 -40.42 -39.94
N GLN A 358 -37.27 -40.52 -38.60
CA GLN A 358 -38.12 -41.32 -37.70
C GLN A 358 -38.46 -42.80 -37.99
N ASN A 359 -38.43 -43.60 -36.91
CA ASN A 359 -39.52 -44.55 -36.62
C ASN A 359 -39.71 -44.80 -35.11
N ASN A 360 -40.97 -44.90 -34.69
CA ASN A 360 -41.42 -45.13 -33.31
C ASN A 360 -41.47 -46.62 -32.96
N THR A 361 -41.53 -46.99 -31.66
CA THR A 361 -42.75 -47.57 -31.04
C THR A 361 -42.58 -47.87 -29.53
N GLU A 362 -43.49 -47.27 -28.74
CA GLU A 362 -44.38 -47.88 -27.74
C GLU A 362 -43.85 -48.92 -26.72
N GLN A 363 -44.00 -48.62 -25.42
CA GLN A 363 -45.18 -49.08 -24.65
C GLN A 363 -45.29 -48.38 -23.28
N SER A 364 -46.52 -48.28 -22.76
CA SER A 364 -46.90 -47.59 -21.51
C SER A 364 -47.45 -48.57 -20.46
N VAL A 365 -47.91 -48.03 -19.30
CA VAL A 365 -48.93 -48.56 -18.36
C VAL A 365 -48.44 -48.94 -16.93
N ILE A 366 -48.82 -48.10 -15.94
CA ILE A 366 -49.13 -48.42 -14.50
C ILE A 366 -47.90 -48.80 -13.61
N THR A 367 -47.71 -48.37 -12.34
CA THR A 367 -48.56 -47.84 -11.23
C THR A 367 -47.70 -46.81 -10.46
N GLN A 368 -48.14 -45.59 -10.15
CA GLN A 368 -49.01 -45.18 -9.03
C GLN A 368 -48.54 -45.53 -7.59
N ASN A 369 -48.30 -44.45 -6.84
CA ASN A 369 -49.01 -44.06 -5.62
C ASN A 369 -48.38 -44.25 -4.22
N ALA A 370 -48.73 -43.22 -3.42
CA ALA A 370 -49.11 -43.26 -2.00
C ALA A 370 -48.02 -43.19 -0.93
N SER A 371 -47.63 -41.95 -0.62
CA SER A 371 -48.14 -41.20 0.55
C SER A 371 -48.23 -41.89 1.92
N ALA A 372 -47.91 -41.06 2.92
CA ALA A 372 -48.63 -40.86 4.17
C ALA A 372 -48.18 -41.61 5.43
N GLN A 373 -47.81 -40.75 6.40
CA GLN A 373 -48.21 -40.79 7.80
C GLN A 373 -47.47 -41.70 8.79
N ASN A 374 -46.76 -41.02 9.69
CA ASN A 374 -47.01 -41.04 11.12
C ASN A 374 -47.34 -42.41 11.76
N ASN A 375 -46.43 -42.90 12.60
CA ASN A 375 -46.71 -42.74 14.03
C ASN A 375 -45.49 -42.89 14.94
N THR A 376 -45.55 -42.08 16.00
CA THR A 376 -44.78 -42.20 17.25
C THR A 376 -44.93 -43.59 17.87
N GLY A 377 -43.83 -44.15 18.40
CA GLY A 377 -43.81 -45.40 19.18
C GLY A 377 -42.83 -45.29 20.34
N GLN A 378 -43.34 -45.04 21.54
CA GLN A 378 -42.60 -44.74 22.76
C GLN A 378 -42.34 -46.01 23.61
N SER A 379 -41.37 -45.96 24.54
CA SER A 379 -41.20 -46.87 25.72
C SER A 379 -40.70 -48.32 25.43
N ASP A 380 -39.98 -49.03 26.32
CA ASP A 380 -39.47 -48.66 27.66
C ASP A 380 -38.33 -49.57 28.20
N THR A 381 -37.51 -49.00 29.11
CA THR A 381 -36.73 -49.64 30.21
C THR A 381 -35.80 -50.87 30.02
N THR A 382 -34.56 -50.77 30.53
CA THR A 382 -33.89 -51.58 31.61
C THR A 382 -32.35 -51.41 31.55
N GLN A 383 -31.54 -51.48 32.62
CA GLN A 383 -31.71 -51.21 34.06
C GLN A 383 -30.33 -51.16 34.78
N ASN A 384 -30.23 -50.39 35.88
CA ASN A 384 -29.31 -50.52 37.04
C ASN A 384 -27.84 -50.04 36.98
N ALA A 385 -27.46 -49.33 38.06
CA ALA A 385 -26.12 -48.87 38.46
C ALA A 385 -25.36 -49.93 39.31
N PRO A 386 -24.15 -49.63 39.85
CA PRO A 386 -24.00 -48.92 41.14
C PRO A 386 -23.15 -47.62 41.04
N GLU A 387 -23.37 -46.55 41.83
CA GLU A 387 -22.87 -46.30 43.21
C GLU A 387 -21.33 -46.40 43.39
N GLN A 388 -20.61 -45.53 44.13
CA GLN A 388 -20.82 -44.14 44.62
C GLN A 388 -19.52 -43.66 45.34
N THR A 389 -19.46 -42.40 45.78
CA THR A 389 -18.43 -41.76 46.66
C THR A 389 -17.05 -41.48 46.03
N GLY A 390 -16.40 -40.33 46.21
CA GLY A 390 -16.73 -39.03 46.83
C GLY A 390 -15.55 -38.07 46.57
N ALA A 391 -15.41 -36.81 47.02
CA ALA A 391 -16.26 -35.77 47.62
C ALA A 391 -15.26 -34.69 48.15
N ALA A 392 -15.50 -33.40 47.87
CA ALA A 392 -14.71 -32.21 48.31
C ALA A 392 -13.25 -32.08 47.78
N GLY A 393 -12.73 -30.88 47.51
CA GLY A 393 -13.35 -29.55 47.50
C GLY A 393 -12.33 -28.39 47.49
N ASN A 394 -12.80 -27.22 47.02
CA ASN A 394 -12.23 -25.86 47.10
C ASN A 394 -11.13 -25.37 46.11
N GLU A 395 -11.43 -24.17 45.59
CA GLU A 395 -10.55 -23.01 45.34
C GLU A 395 -9.61 -23.01 44.11
N ASP A 396 -10.19 -22.59 42.99
CA ASP A 396 -9.98 -21.25 42.41
C ASP A 396 -8.53 -20.77 42.16
N ASN A 397 -8.14 -20.72 40.87
CA ASN A 397 -7.54 -19.53 40.25
C ASN A 397 -7.32 -19.67 38.73
N GLY A 398 -7.68 -18.62 37.99
CA GLY A 398 -6.81 -18.07 36.95
C GLY A 398 -6.74 -18.77 35.58
N SER A 399 -7.86 -18.87 34.86
CA SER A 399 -7.85 -19.11 33.41
C SER A 399 -7.40 -17.86 32.63
N LYS A 400 -6.10 -17.55 32.62
CA LYS A 400 -5.52 -16.64 31.62
C LYS A 400 -5.23 -17.42 30.33
N LYS A 401 -6.26 -17.57 29.48
CA LYS A 401 -6.04 -17.85 28.05
C LYS A 401 -5.19 -16.68 27.52
N LYS A 402 -4.07 -16.98 26.88
CA LYS A 402 -3.23 -15.93 26.29
C LYS A 402 -3.96 -15.31 25.10
N LYS A 403 -3.96 -13.98 25.06
CA LYS A 403 -4.41 -13.18 23.93
C LYS A 403 -3.73 -13.69 22.64
N LYS A 404 -4.52 -13.95 21.60
CA LYS A 404 -4.05 -13.63 20.24
C LYS A 404 -3.97 -12.10 20.23
N VAL A 405 -2.89 -11.54 19.69
CA VAL A 405 -2.87 -10.11 19.35
C VAL A 405 -3.07 -10.07 17.85
N ILE A 406 -4.31 -9.84 17.45
CA ILE A 406 -4.61 -9.32 16.13
C ILE A 406 -4.23 -7.84 16.19
N ARG A 407 -3.53 -7.41 15.14
CA ARG A 407 -3.29 -6.02 14.76
C ARG A 407 -2.67 -6.03 13.37
N PHE A 408 -3.40 -5.44 12.44
CA PHE A 408 -3.01 -5.14 11.06
C PHE A 408 -2.48 -6.32 10.22
N VAL A 409 -3.40 -6.92 9.47
CA VAL A 409 -3.35 -6.78 8.00
C VAL A 409 -4.40 -5.72 7.66
N LEU A 410 -3.98 -4.51 7.29
CA LEU A 410 -4.85 -3.50 6.67
C LEU A 410 -4.18 -2.86 5.44
N GLY A 411 -3.13 -3.51 4.91
CA GLY A 411 -2.45 -3.11 3.68
C GLY A 411 -3.04 -3.74 2.42
N GLY A 412 -4.38 -3.90 2.36
CA GLY A 412 -5.09 -4.67 1.31
C GLY A 412 -6.16 -3.90 0.52
N VAL A 413 -6.92 -3.00 1.16
CA VAL A 413 -8.00 -2.20 0.52
C VAL A 413 -7.61 -0.74 0.33
N GLY A 414 -6.64 -0.24 1.12
CA GLY A 414 -5.99 1.03 0.81
C GLY A 414 -5.43 1.07 -0.61
N ALA A 415 -5.05 -0.06 -1.23
CA ALA A 415 -4.50 -0.04 -2.59
C ALA A 415 -5.51 0.40 -3.68
N ALA A 416 -6.82 0.15 -3.52
CA ALA A 416 -7.82 0.51 -4.52
C ALA A 416 -8.39 1.93 -4.30
N THR A 417 -8.61 2.34 -3.05
CA THR A 417 -9.09 3.69 -2.73
C THR A 417 -7.97 4.73 -2.65
N VAL A 418 -6.74 4.37 -2.24
CA VAL A 418 -5.58 5.28 -2.28
C VAL A 418 -5.02 5.43 -3.70
N LEU A 419 -5.21 4.50 -4.65
CA LEU A 419 -4.91 4.84 -6.06
C LEU A 419 -5.84 5.96 -6.57
N ILE A 420 -7.13 5.91 -6.21
CA ILE A 420 -8.10 6.96 -6.58
C ILE A 420 -7.83 8.28 -5.82
N CYS A 421 -7.35 8.23 -4.57
CA CYS A 421 -7.01 9.44 -3.80
C CYS A 421 -5.61 10.01 -4.10
N ALA A 422 -4.59 9.19 -4.40
CA ALA A 422 -3.23 9.65 -4.70
C ALA A 422 -3.14 10.36 -6.05
N VAL A 423 -3.92 9.91 -7.05
CA VAL A 423 -4.10 10.63 -8.33
C VAL A 423 -4.77 11.99 -8.09
N PHE A 424 -5.65 12.12 -7.09
CA PHE A 424 -6.28 13.40 -6.72
C PHE A 424 -5.40 14.31 -5.84
N ILE A 425 -4.54 13.74 -4.98
CA ILE A 425 -3.63 14.51 -4.13
C ILE A 425 -2.46 15.07 -4.96
N SER A 426 -1.92 14.28 -5.89
CA SER A 426 -0.93 14.78 -6.87
C SER A 426 -1.52 15.89 -7.74
N TRP A 427 -2.78 15.73 -8.17
CA TRP A 427 -3.50 16.79 -8.90
C TRP A 427 -3.75 18.06 -8.05
N TYR A 428 -4.00 17.93 -6.75
CA TYR A 428 -4.25 19.06 -5.85
C TYR A 428 -2.98 19.89 -5.57
N VAL A 429 -1.81 19.25 -5.45
CA VAL A 429 -0.52 19.95 -5.22
C VAL A 429 0.00 20.64 -6.50
N ILE A 430 -0.16 20.00 -7.67
CA ILE A 430 0.40 20.48 -8.95
C ILE A 430 -0.39 21.65 -9.57
N ALA A 431 -1.59 21.94 -9.04
CA ALA A 431 -2.51 22.97 -9.56
C ALA A 431 -2.12 24.44 -9.27
N THR A 432 -1.09 24.72 -8.46
CA THR A 432 -0.73 26.12 -8.13
C THR A 432 0.71 26.52 -8.50
N ARG A 433 0.81 27.57 -9.36
CA ARG A 433 2.04 28.16 -9.95
C ARG A 433 2.60 27.32 -11.13
N ASN A 434 3.66 27.69 -11.87
CA ASN A 434 4.39 28.97 -11.96
C ASN A 434 4.63 29.34 -13.46
N VAL A 435 3.79 30.20 -14.07
CA VAL A 435 3.96 30.75 -15.44
C VAL A 435 4.14 32.28 -15.45
N SER A 436 5.36 32.77 -15.75
CA SER A 436 5.63 34.21 -15.75
C SER A 436 4.98 34.95 -16.93
N TRP A 437 4.28 36.06 -16.68
CA TRP A 437 3.79 36.97 -17.72
C TRP A 437 4.00 38.45 -17.36
N ALA A 438 4.87 39.11 -18.12
CA ALA A 438 4.95 40.56 -18.16
C ALA A 438 4.51 41.10 -19.54
N ASP A 439 3.19 41.34 -19.73
CA ASP A 439 2.68 42.01 -20.94
C ASP A 439 1.53 43.01 -20.65
N PRO A 440 1.55 44.25 -21.15
CA PRO A 440 0.58 45.30 -20.78
C PRO A 440 -0.86 45.18 -21.34
N ASN A 441 -1.34 43.99 -21.69
CA ASN A 441 -2.63 43.79 -22.37
C ASN A 441 -3.83 43.53 -21.43
N MET A 442 -3.66 43.53 -20.10
CA MET A 442 -4.70 43.09 -19.15
C MET A 442 -6.00 43.94 -19.16
N GLU A 443 -5.93 45.25 -19.44
CA GLU A 443 -7.12 46.13 -19.57
C GLU A 443 -8.04 45.73 -20.76
N ARG A 444 -7.52 44.95 -21.71
CA ARG A 444 -8.26 44.40 -22.86
C ARG A 444 -8.93 43.07 -22.52
N LEU A 445 -8.33 42.24 -21.66
CA LEU A 445 -8.92 40.99 -21.18
C LEU A 445 -10.10 41.25 -20.22
N MET A 446 -9.98 42.25 -19.32
CA MET A 446 -11.11 42.68 -18.48
C MET A 446 -12.34 43.15 -19.29
N ARG A 447 -12.15 43.66 -20.51
CA ARG A 447 -13.27 43.96 -21.42
C ARG A 447 -13.86 42.71 -22.08
N MET A 448 -13.05 41.69 -22.34
CA MET A 448 -13.49 40.45 -22.99
C MET A 448 -14.23 39.51 -22.04
N ALA A 449 -13.86 39.47 -20.75
CA ALA A 449 -14.62 38.74 -19.73
C ALA A 449 -16.06 39.30 -19.57
N LEU A 450 -16.22 40.63 -19.68
CA LEU A 450 -17.51 41.32 -19.70
C LEU A 450 -18.31 41.17 -21.03
N GLU A 451 -17.81 40.40 -22.00
CA GLU A 451 -18.43 40.21 -23.32
C GLU A 451 -18.77 38.74 -23.64
N LYS A 452 -18.58 37.78 -22.70
CA LYS A 452 -18.79 36.33 -22.93
C LYS A 452 -20.14 35.74 -22.48
N ARG A 453 -21.17 36.56 -22.29
CA ARG A 453 -22.58 36.20 -22.54
C ARG A 453 -23.22 37.33 -23.36
N GLU A 454 -23.89 37.03 -24.47
CA GLU A 454 -24.36 38.07 -25.40
C GLU A 454 -25.61 38.85 -24.89
N ASP A 455 -26.24 38.44 -23.78
CA ASP A 455 -27.52 39.00 -23.31
C ASP A 455 -27.55 39.62 -21.90
N GLU A 456 -26.63 39.32 -20.96
CA GLU A 456 -26.67 39.91 -19.60
C GLU A 456 -25.31 40.44 -19.12
N LYS A 457 -25.31 41.72 -18.70
CA LYS A 457 -24.15 42.39 -18.09
C LYS A 457 -24.33 42.44 -16.58
N ILE A 458 -23.46 41.75 -15.86
CA ILE A 458 -23.38 41.83 -14.40
C ILE A 458 -23.18 43.30 -13.99
N THR A 459 -24.03 43.75 -13.09
CA THR A 459 -24.02 45.09 -12.52
C THR A 459 -23.22 45.08 -11.22
N ARG A 460 -22.66 46.25 -10.87
CA ARG A 460 -22.02 46.45 -9.57
C ARG A 460 -22.94 46.11 -8.38
N SER A 461 -24.26 46.27 -8.55
CA SER A 461 -25.26 45.93 -7.54
C SER A 461 -25.43 44.43 -7.33
N GLU A 462 -25.01 43.58 -8.27
CA GLU A 462 -25.05 42.12 -8.11
C GLU A 462 -23.78 41.64 -7.40
N LEU A 463 -22.61 42.18 -7.73
CA LEU A 463 -21.37 41.93 -6.98
C LEU A 463 -21.47 42.39 -5.52
N GLU A 464 -22.10 43.53 -5.27
CA GLU A 464 -22.36 44.03 -3.90
C GLU A 464 -23.34 43.14 -3.10
N ASN A 465 -24.01 42.14 -3.70
CA ASN A 465 -24.93 41.22 -3.03
C ASN A 465 -24.36 39.80 -2.80
N ILE A 466 -23.10 39.52 -3.15
CA ILE A 466 -22.49 38.22 -2.88
C ILE A 466 -22.17 38.10 -1.39
N GLU A 467 -22.63 37.01 -0.78
CA GLU A 467 -22.48 36.70 0.65
C GLU A 467 -21.50 35.54 0.90
N VAL A 468 -21.26 34.69 -0.10
CA VAL A 468 -20.36 33.52 0.00
C VAL A 468 -19.37 33.53 -1.17
N ILE A 469 -18.08 33.36 -0.87
CA ILE A 469 -17.01 33.07 -1.84
C ILE A 469 -16.29 31.79 -1.40
N ARG A 470 -16.16 30.83 -2.31
CA ARG A 470 -15.33 29.63 -2.14
C ARG A 470 -14.30 29.55 -3.24
N PHE A 471 -13.09 29.17 -2.90
CA PHE A 471 -12.05 28.81 -3.87
C PHE A 471 -11.93 27.28 -3.92
N ASN A 472 -11.75 26.74 -5.13
CA ASN A 472 -11.44 25.33 -5.36
C ASN A 472 -10.33 25.27 -6.42
N GLY A 473 -9.07 25.18 -5.97
CA GLY A 473 -7.90 25.35 -6.83
C GLY A 473 -7.93 26.69 -7.58
N ASN A 474 -7.95 26.64 -8.91
CA ASN A 474 -8.02 27.83 -9.78
C ASN A 474 -9.45 28.36 -10.01
N GLU A 475 -10.49 27.67 -9.54
CA GLU A 475 -11.89 28.08 -9.70
C GLU A 475 -12.42 28.83 -8.48
N VAL A 476 -13.36 29.75 -8.71
CA VAL A 476 -14.00 30.55 -7.65
C VAL A 476 -15.50 30.49 -7.82
N TYR A 477 -16.19 30.07 -6.76
CA TYR A 477 -17.63 29.93 -6.66
C TYR A 477 -18.20 31.07 -5.81
N MET A 478 -19.34 31.62 -6.23
CA MET A 478 -19.92 32.82 -5.62
C MET A 478 -21.45 32.67 -5.49
N SER A 479 -21.99 32.93 -4.30
CA SER A 479 -23.44 32.82 -4.03
C SER A 479 -24.02 34.03 -3.29
N TYR A 480 -25.32 34.25 -3.47
CA TYR A 480 -26.11 35.35 -2.89
C TYR A 480 -26.78 35.00 -1.55
N SER A 481 -26.51 33.83 -0.96
CA SER A 481 -27.17 33.37 0.27
C SER A 481 -26.17 32.62 1.15
N ALA A 482 -25.86 33.19 2.31
CA ALA A 482 -25.20 32.48 3.41
C ALA A 482 -26.27 31.84 4.32
N ASP A 483 -26.69 30.60 4.01
CA ASP A 483 -27.50 29.80 4.95
C ASP A 483 -26.55 29.01 5.86
N TYR A 484 -26.38 29.49 7.10
CA TYR A 484 -25.36 29.04 8.06
C TYR A 484 -25.89 28.00 9.07
N ASP A 485 -27.22 27.80 9.11
CA ASP A 485 -27.95 27.23 10.26
C ASP A 485 -28.07 25.69 10.26
N SER A 486 -27.34 24.96 9.39
CA SER A 486 -27.62 23.55 9.06
C SER A 486 -26.48 22.54 9.19
N GLY A 487 -25.22 22.94 9.37
CA GLY A 487 -24.05 22.01 9.39
C GLY A 487 -23.80 21.23 8.08
N ARG A 488 -24.68 21.38 7.09
CA ARG A 488 -24.56 20.94 5.70
C ARG A 488 -25.00 22.10 4.82
N LEU A 489 -24.06 22.71 4.12
CA LEU A 489 -24.33 23.67 3.07
C LEU A 489 -24.92 22.92 1.86
N GLU A 490 -26.25 22.86 1.75
CA GLU A 490 -26.90 22.31 0.55
C GLU A 490 -26.42 23.04 -0.72
N GLU A 491 -26.36 22.35 -1.85
CA GLU A 491 -26.01 22.90 -3.18
C GLU A 491 -27.10 23.85 -3.71
N GLY A 492 -27.24 24.99 -3.05
CA GLY A 492 -28.25 26.01 -3.28
C GLY A 492 -27.97 26.87 -4.51
N ALA A 493 -28.21 26.33 -5.71
CA ALA A 493 -28.31 27.06 -6.97
C ALA A 493 -27.12 28.00 -7.27
N ASP A 494 -25.91 27.43 -7.34
CA ASP A 494 -24.70 28.16 -7.70
C ASP A 494 -24.85 28.97 -8.99
N ILE A 495 -24.44 30.23 -8.91
CA ILE A 495 -24.34 31.10 -10.06
C ILE A 495 -23.01 30.76 -10.72
N GLY A 496 -22.96 29.68 -11.51
CA GLY A 496 -21.76 29.21 -12.20
C GLY A 496 -21.07 30.34 -12.99
N MET A 497 -20.09 30.96 -12.34
CA MET A 497 -19.36 32.16 -12.78
C MET A 497 -17.91 32.01 -12.36
N SER A 498 -17.14 31.25 -13.15
CA SER A 498 -15.69 31.17 -12.99
C SER A 498 -15.08 32.58 -13.15
N TYR A 499 -14.73 33.19 -12.02
CA TYR A 499 -14.10 34.51 -11.96
C TYR A 499 -12.75 34.39 -11.26
N ARG A 500 -11.67 34.60 -12.00
CA ARG A 500 -10.33 34.56 -11.41
C ARG A 500 -10.09 35.80 -10.55
N VAL A 501 -10.23 35.66 -9.23
CA VAL A 501 -9.82 36.69 -8.26
C VAL A 501 -8.30 36.83 -8.35
N ALA A 502 -7.79 38.03 -8.61
CA ALA A 502 -6.38 38.26 -8.91
C ALA A 502 -5.57 38.73 -7.69
N SER A 503 -6.24 39.29 -6.68
CA SER A 503 -5.64 39.77 -5.43
C SER A 503 -6.64 39.65 -4.27
N LEU A 504 -6.18 39.47 -3.03
CA LEU A 504 -7.01 39.65 -1.83
C LEU A 504 -7.53 41.09 -1.74
N GLU A 505 -6.80 42.04 -2.35
CA GLU A 505 -7.25 43.40 -2.62
C GLU A 505 -8.48 43.52 -3.54
N ASP A 506 -8.96 42.46 -4.18
CA ASP A 506 -10.22 42.48 -4.93
C ASP A 506 -11.44 42.16 -4.03
N LEU A 507 -11.24 41.59 -2.82
CA LEU A 507 -12.34 41.25 -1.91
C LEU A 507 -13.16 42.47 -1.46
N ARG A 508 -12.55 43.66 -1.43
CA ARG A 508 -13.24 44.96 -1.19
C ARG A 508 -14.30 45.35 -2.24
N TYR A 509 -14.51 44.55 -3.30
CA TYR A 509 -15.68 44.68 -4.18
C TYR A 509 -16.92 43.92 -3.67
N PHE A 510 -16.78 43.08 -2.65
CA PHE A 510 -17.84 42.28 -2.02
C PHE A 510 -18.06 42.73 -0.55
N PRO A 511 -18.59 43.95 -0.32
CA PRO A 511 -18.70 44.53 1.03
C PRO A 511 -19.69 43.80 1.95
N ASN A 512 -20.53 42.92 1.40
CA ASN A 512 -21.52 42.12 2.14
C ASN A 512 -21.09 40.65 2.27
N LEU A 513 -19.81 40.32 2.03
CA LEU A 513 -19.29 38.98 2.20
C LEU A 513 -19.43 38.53 3.67
N VAL A 514 -20.00 37.34 3.87
CA VAL A 514 -20.26 36.70 5.17
C VAL A 514 -19.35 35.48 5.36
N ILE A 515 -19.14 34.69 4.30
CA ILE A 515 -18.35 33.46 4.29
C ILE A 515 -17.24 33.56 3.24
N LEU A 516 -16.00 33.29 3.64
CA LEU A 516 -14.85 33.18 2.75
C LEU A 516 -14.12 31.85 3.01
N GLN A 517 -14.09 30.97 2.02
CA GLN A 517 -13.36 29.68 2.08
C GLN A 517 -12.19 29.70 1.11
N MET A 518 -10.98 29.61 1.65
CA MET A 518 -9.69 29.72 0.93
C MET A 518 -8.74 28.57 1.27
N SER A 519 -9.28 27.38 1.60
CA SER A 519 -8.48 26.18 1.84
C SER A 519 -7.54 25.86 0.67
N GLY A 520 -6.23 25.71 0.93
CA GLY A 520 -5.25 25.43 -0.12
C GLY A 520 -4.86 26.62 -1.02
N VAL A 521 -5.22 27.86 -0.67
CA VAL A 521 -5.05 29.06 -1.55
C VAL A 521 -4.07 30.09 -0.98
N TYR A 522 -2.87 29.58 -0.68
CA TYR A 522 -1.66 30.27 -0.19
C TYR A 522 -1.83 31.76 0.24
N ALA A 523 -2.28 31.96 1.47
CA ALA A 523 -2.55 33.28 2.07
C ALA A 523 -1.39 33.88 2.91
N GLY A 524 -0.24 33.21 3.00
CA GLY A 524 0.87 33.54 3.90
C GLY A 524 1.58 34.88 3.66
N ASP A 525 2.18 35.44 4.72
CA ASP A 525 2.79 36.78 4.79
C ASP A 525 4.22 36.88 4.22
N GLY A 526 4.47 36.18 3.11
CA GLY A 526 5.53 36.55 2.17
C GLY A 526 6.93 36.00 2.47
N ARG A 527 7.10 34.68 2.32
CA ARG A 527 8.39 34.06 1.96
C ARG A 527 8.30 33.08 0.78
N GLY A 528 7.92 33.61 -0.38
CA GLY A 528 8.50 33.20 -1.66
C GLY A 528 7.90 31.99 -2.38
N ASP A 529 6.80 32.21 -3.10
CA ASP A 529 6.85 32.18 -4.57
C ASP A 529 5.78 33.12 -5.18
N SER A 530 5.96 33.54 -6.43
CA SER A 530 5.57 34.86 -6.95
C SER A 530 4.42 34.86 -7.97
N GLN A 531 3.38 34.07 -7.70
CA GLN A 531 2.08 34.08 -8.40
C GLN A 531 0.93 33.96 -7.38
N HIS A 532 -0.33 33.98 -7.83
CA HIS A 532 -1.54 34.03 -6.97
C HIS A 532 -1.57 35.31 -6.07
N PRO A 533 -2.59 35.56 -5.23
CA PRO A 533 -2.98 36.92 -4.89
C PRO A 533 -2.04 37.60 -3.87
N GLU A 534 -1.04 38.35 -4.35
CA GLU A 534 -0.28 39.29 -3.51
C GLU A 534 -1.24 40.22 -2.73
N GLY A 535 -1.36 39.96 -1.43
CA GLY A 535 -2.17 40.76 -0.52
C GLY A 535 -2.00 40.28 0.91
N SER A 536 -1.64 41.21 1.80
CA SER A 536 -1.63 40.93 3.25
C SER A 536 -3.06 40.66 3.75
N LEU A 537 -3.18 39.86 4.82
CA LEU A 537 -4.41 39.69 5.61
C LEU A 537 -5.05 41.03 6.05
N GLU A 538 -4.30 42.14 6.03
CA GLU A 538 -4.82 43.53 6.07
C GLU A 538 -6.00 43.81 5.10
N ALA A 539 -6.15 43.02 4.03
CA ALA A 539 -7.29 43.11 3.13
C ALA A 539 -8.59 42.63 3.77
N LEU A 540 -8.54 41.58 4.60
CA LEU A 540 -9.68 40.98 5.30
C LEU A 540 -10.27 41.92 6.35
N ALA A 541 -9.43 42.71 7.02
CA ALA A 541 -9.84 43.74 8.00
C ALA A 541 -10.77 44.85 7.43
N LYS A 542 -11.04 44.84 6.11
CA LYS A 542 -11.98 45.74 5.42
C LYS A 542 -13.36 45.11 5.17
N LEU A 543 -13.55 43.83 5.51
CA LEU A 543 -14.77 43.06 5.31
C LEU A 543 -15.63 43.10 6.59
N GLU A 544 -16.31 44.22 6.83
CA GLU A 544 -17.04 44.49 8.08
C GLU A 544 -18.19 43.49 8.41
N ASN A 545 -18.57 42.62 7.47
CA ASN A 545 -19.66 41.64 7.60
C ASN A 545 -19.19 40.17 7.64
N LEU A 546 -17.89 39.92 7.49
CA LEU A 546 -17.33 38.56 7.47
C LEU A 546 -17.53 37.89 8.85
N GLN A 547 -18.13 36.70 8.83
CA GLN A 547 -18.45 35.91 10.03
C GLN A 547 -17.71 34.57 10.04
N TYR A 548 -17.54 33.95 8.87
CA TYR A 548 -16.77 32.70 8.73
C TYR A 548 -15.58 32.88 7.79
N LEU A 549 -14.43 32.41 8.23
CA LEU A 549 -13.18 32.43 7.47
C LEU A 549 -12.51 31.06 7.57
N ASP A 550 -12.31 30.41 6.42
CA ASP A 550 -11.53 29.19 6.30
C ASP A 550 -10.24 29.49 5.53
N LEU A 551 -9.13 29.27 6.21
CA LEU A 551 -7.75 29.44 5.79
C LEU A 551 -6.96 28.14 6.05
N SER A 552 -7.61 26.98 6.06
CA SER A 552 -6.93 25.69 6.22
C SER A 552 -5.90 25.44 5.09
N ARG A 553 -4.85 24.65 5.32
CA ARG A 553 -3.89 24.25 4.26
C ARG A 553 -3.19 25.43 3.56
N ASN A 554 -2.77 26.46 4.30
CA ASN A 554 -2.26 27.72 3.72
C ASN A 554 -0.83 28.11 4.13
N HIS A 555 -0.13 27.30 4.92
CA HIS A 555 1.19 27.59 5.49
C HIS A 555 1.25 28.92 6.26
N ILE A 556 0.24 29.18 7.08
CA ILE A 556 0.17 30.39 7.93
C ILE A 556 0.99 30.19 9.20
N GLU A 557 1.97 31.07 9.43
CA GLU A 557 2.74 31.14 10.70
C GLU A 557 2.15 32.20 11.66
N ASP A 558 1.81 33.40 11.17
CA ASP A 558 1.39 34.57 11.97
C ASP A 558 -0.13 34.84 11.86
N VAL A 559 -0.84 34.67 12.97
CA VAL A 559 -2.29 34.90 13.09
C VAL A 559 -2.66 36.26 13.70
N SER A 560 -1.69 37.11 14.03
CA SER A 560 -1.92 38.37 14.78
C SER A 560 -2.92 39.31 14.09
N LEU A 561 -2.92 39.37 12.75
CA LEU A 561 -3.87 40.18 11.97
C LEU A 561 -5.31 39.64 11.97
N LEU A 562 -5.52 38.37 12.30
CA LEU A 562 -6.85 37.76 12.40
C LEU A 562 -7.58 38.20 13.67
N SER A 563 -6.84 38.55 14.74
CA SER A 563 -7.40 39.07 16.00
C SER A 563 -8.19 40.39 15.86
N GLU A 564 -7.94 41.16 14.79
CA GLU A 564 -8.70 42.39 14.49
C GLU A 564 -10.08 42.11 13.86
N LEU A 565 -10.35 40.87 13.44
CA LEU A 565 -11.61 40.44 12.81
C LEU A 565 -12.68 40.10 13.85
N ARG A 566 -13.95 40.09 13.43
CA ARG A 566 -15.11 39.78 14.29
C ARG A 566 -15.86 38.56 13.78
N LEU A 567 -15.12 37.46 13.70
CA LEU A 567 -15.59 36.16 13.21
C LEU A 567 -16.37 35.41 14.29
N SER A 568 -17.36 34.61 13.86
CA SER A 568 -17.99 33.55 14.63
C SER A 568 -17.33 32.19 14.39
N GLY A 569 -16.81 31.95 13.18
CA GLY A 569 -16.06 30.73 12.85
C GLY A 569 -14.72 31.03 12.18
N LEU A 570 -13.67 30.33 12.60
CA LEU A 570 -12.33 30.45 12.04
C LEU A 570 -11.70 29.06 11.89
N ASN A 571 -11.48 28.62 10.65
CA ASN A 571 -10.75 27.39 10.37
C ASN A 571 -9.32 27.70 9.92
N LEU A 572 -8.35 27.19 10.69
CA LEU A 572 -6.91 27.27 10.46
C LEU A 572 -6.24 25.88 10.45
N TYR A 573 -7.03 24.82 10.24
CA TYR A 573 -6.55 23.43 10.16
C TYR A 573 -5.38 23.28 9.18
N ASP A 574 -4.35 22.50 9.53
CA ASP A 574 -3.22 22.16 8.65
C ASP A 574 -2.47 23.43 8.17
N ASN A 575 -1.79 24.08 9.12
CA ASN A 575 -0.97 25.27 8.92
C ASN A 575 0.28 25.20 9.82
N ASP A 576 1.16 26.20 9.70
CA ASP A 576 2.45 26.25 10.41
C ASP A 576 2.37 27.04 11.74
N ILE A 577 1.18 27.13 12.36
CA ILE A 577 0.95 27.97 13.55
C ILE A 577 1.59 27.32 14.79
N THR A 578 2.60 27.99 15.34
CA THR A 578 3.27 27.57 16.59
C THR A 578 2.78 28.30 17.84
N ASP A 579 2.13 29.46 17.68
CA ASP A 579 1.55 30.29 18.75
C ASP A 579 0.25 30.95 18.25
N ALA A 580 -0.87 30.61 18.89
CA ALA A 580 -2.20 31.14 18.58
C ALA A 580 -2.68 32.23 19.56
N SER A 581 -1.81 32.73 20.45
CA SER A 581 -2.23 33.54 21.61
C SER A 581 -2.89 34.88 21.29
N ASP A 582 -2.64 35.47 20.11
CA ASP A 582 -3.35 36.67 19.65
C ASP A 582 -4.86 36.42 19.39
N LEU A 583 -5.27 35.16 19.11
CA LEU A 583 -6.68 34.82 18.90
C LEU A 583 -7.51 34.85 20.19
N TRP A 584 -6.88 34.73 21.36
CA TRP A 584 -7.59 34.65 22.65
C TRP A 584 -8.32 35.95 23.05
N GLU A 585 -8.06 37.08 22.38
CA GLU A 585 -8.81 38.34 22.57
C GLU A 585 -10.11 38.41 21.73
N MET A 586 -10.42 37.42 20.88
CA MET A 586 -11.58 37.44 19.97
C MET A 586 -12.92 37.16 20.68
N ASP A 587 -13.67 38.22 21.01
CA ASP A 587 -14.90 38.15 21.82
C ASP A 587 -16.17 37.63 21.11
N THR A 588 -16.05 37.21 19.84
CA THR A 588 -17.17 36.71 19.01
C THR A 588 -17.03 35.27 18.54
N LEU A 589 -15.91 34.59 18.81
CA LEU A 589 -15.59 33.30 18.22
C LEU A 589 -16.36 32.16 18.90
N GLU A 590 -17.19 31.46 18.12
CA GLU A 590 -18.05 30.34 18.53
C GLU A 590 -17.48 28.99 18.05
N ASP A 591 -16.74 28.98 16.93
CA ASP A 591 -16.11 27.80 16.33
C ASP A 591 -14.65 28.11 15.92
N LEU A 592 -13.71 27.25 16.32
CA LEU A 592 -12.28 27.40 16.05
C LEU A 592 -11.64 26.05 15.73
N ASP A 593 -11.09 25.94 14.52
CA ASP A 593 -10.24 24.82 14.12
C ASP A 593 -8.76 25.24 14.09
N LEU A 594 -7.94 24.59 14.93
CA LEU A 594 -6.48 24.70 15.00
C LEU A 594 -5.81 23.33 14.81
N GLY A 595 -6.53 22.32 14.30
CA GLY A 595 -6.01 20.97 14.10
C GLY A 595 -4.82 20.94 13.13
N MET A 596 -3.98 19.91 13.22
CA MET A 596 -2.78 19.71 12.40
C MET A 596 -1.82 20.92 12.35
N ASN A 597 -1.74 21.68 13.43
CA ASN A 597 -0.78 22.77 13.59
C ASN A 597 0.31 22.39 14.63
N PRO A 598 1.56 22.86 14.47
CA PRO A 598 2.65 22.59 15.42
C PRO A 598 2.52 23.32 16.78
N LEU A 599 1.32 23.77 17.15
CA LEU A 599 0.96 24.46 18.38
C LEU A 599 1.28 23.60 19.62
N SER A 600 2.08 24.14 20.54
CA SER A 600 2.56 23.40 21.72
C SER A 600 1.94 23.83 23.05
N HIS A 601 1.18 24.94 23.07
CA HIS A 601 0.53 25.47 24.27
C HIS A 601 -0.73 26.26 23.94
N ILE A 602 -1.69 26.23 24.87
CA ILE A 602 -2.98 26.93 24.81
C ILE A 602 -3.19 27.85 26.03
N ASP A 603 -2.09 28.37 26.59
CA ASP A 603 -2.12 29.30 27.72
C ASP A 603 -3.02 30.52 27.42
N GLY A 604 -4.10 30.67 28.20
CA GLY A 604 -5.06 31.77 28.04
C GLY A 604 -6.29 31.48 27.16
N ILE A 605 -6.39 30.30 26.52
CA ILE A 605 -7.55 29.94 25.68
C ILE A 605 -8.89 30.03 26.43
N SER A 606 -8.89 29.84 27.75
CA SER A 606 -10.09 29.95 28.60
C SER A 606 -10.68 31.36 28.71
N ASP A 607 -9.97 32.39 28.23
CA ASP A 607 -10.50 33.75 28.13
C ASP A 607 -11.40 33.95 26.88
N LEU A 608 -11.43 33.00 25.92
CA LEU A 608 -12.41 32.95 24.83
C LEU A 608 -13.83 32.76 25.39
N GLY A 609 -14.70 33.73 25.15
CA GLY A 609 -16.00 33.83 25.83
C GLY A 609 -17.11 32.90 25.32
N PRO A 610 -17.42 32.89 24.01
CA PRO A 610 -18.58 32.17 23.48
C PRO A 610 -18.22 30.87 22.75
N LEU A 611 -16.99 30.36 22.85
CA LEU A 611 -16.55 29.20 22.07
C LEU A 611 -17.36 27.93 22.42
N GLU A 612 -18.07 27.40 21.43
CA GLU A 612 -18.89 26.18 21.51
C GLU A 612 -18.20 24.98 20.83
N SER A 613 -17.32 25.23 19.85
CA SER A 613 -16.56 24.20 19.11
C SER A 613 -15.06 24.51 19.07
N LEU A 614 -14.23 23.50 19.33
CA LEU A 614 -12.77 23.60 19.32
C LEU A 614 -12.13 22.31 18.80
N ASN A 615 -11.42 22.40 17.67
CA ASN A 615 -10.56 21.34 17.16
C ASN A 615 -9.08 21.66 17.44
N LEU A 616 -8.40 20.74 18.13
CA LEU A 616 -6.97 20.75 18.44
C LEU A 616 -6.29 19.43 18.04
N GLN A 617 -6.93 18.61 17.20
CA GLN A 617 -6.42 17.31 16.75
C GLN A 617 -5.03 17.44 16.12
N GLY A 618 -4.12 16.49 16.38
CA GLY A 618 -2.77 16.47 15.79
C GLY A 618 -1.86 17.62 16.21
N THR A 619 -2.22 18.40 17.23
CA THR A 619 -1.36 19.47 17.77
C THR A 619 -0.37 18.95 18.83
N ASN A 620 0.72 19.67 19.05
CA ASN A 620 1.76 19.32 20.02
C ASN A 620 1.41 19.67 21.49
N ILE A 621 0.14 19.94 21.80
CA ILE A 621 -0.29 20.29 23.16
C ILE A 621 -0.20 19.09 24.11
N SER A 622 0.13 19.34 25.37
CA SER A 622 0.28 18.29 26.41
C SER A 622 -0.40 18.62 27.75
N ASP A 623 -0.98 19.81 27.87
CA ASP A 623 -1.72 20.28 29.05
C ASP A 623 -3.08 20.81 28.60
N MET A 624 -4.15 20.24 29.15
CA MET A 624 -5.55 20.62 28.87
C MET A 624 -6.23 21.36 30.03
N SER A 625 -5.47 21.79 31.04
CA SER A 625 -6.05 22.34 32.28
C SER A 625 -6.88 23.61 32.08
N GLU A 626 -6.57 24.44 31.08
CA GLU A 626 -7.40 25.60 30.73
C GLU A 626 -8.72 25.21 30.03
N LEU A 627 -8.78 24.10 29.28
CA LEU A 627 -10.02 23.65 28.60
C LEU A 627 -11.14 23.33 29.59
N SER A 628 -10.80 22.78 30.76
CA SER A 628 -11.76 22.46 31.84
C SER A 628 -12.55 23.68 32.38
N ARG A 629 -12.15 24.89 32.00
CA ARG A 629 -12.73 26.16 32.45
C ARG A 629 -13.65 26.80 31.40
N MET A 630 -13.75 26.20 30.22
CA MET A 630 -14.56 26.65 29.09
C MET A 630 -16.00 26.15 29.24
N GLU A 631 -16.80 26.83 30.08
CA GLU A 631 -18.19 26.45 30.40
C GLU A 631 -19.14 26.43 29.19
N SER A 632 -18.76 27.06 28.07
CA SER A 632 -19.55 27.14 26.82
C SER A 632 -19.28 25.98 25.85
N LEU A 633 -18.17 25.24 26.01
CA LEU A 633 -17.68 24.31 24.99
C LEU A 633 -18.54 23.05 24.90
N LEU A 634 -19.10 22.77 23.72
CA LEU A 634 -19.99 21.66 23.41
C LEU A 634 -19.32 20.57 22.54
N SER A 635 -18.42 20.97 21.64
CA SER A 635 -17.62 20.07 20.80
C SER A 635 -16.13 20.29 21.08
N LEU A 636 -15.39 19.21 21.32
CA LEU A 636 -13.96 19.24 21.57
C LEU A 636 -13.29 18.04 20.88
N ASP A 637 -12.34 18.32 19.99
CA ASP A 637 -11.42 17.31 19.46
C ASP A 637 -10.00 17.60 19.95
N ILE A 638 -9.37 16.57 20.53
CA ILE A 638 -7.97 16.57 20.97
C ILE A 638 -7.22 15.30 20.53
N GLY A 639 -7.71 14.56 19.52
CA GLY A 639 -7.07 13.36 19.01
C GLY A 639 -5.63 13.59 18.52
N SER A 640 -4.76 12.57 18.52
CA SER A 640 -3.34 12.66 18.15
C SER A 640 -2.53 13.76 18.87
N THR A 641 -2.99 14.27 20.02
CA THR A 641 -2.22 15.23 20.84
C THR A 641 -1.35 14.56 21.90
N GLN A 642 -0.42 15.31 22.49
CA GLN A 642 0.50 14.82 23.52
C GLN A 642 -0.11 14.88 24.95
N ILE A 643 -1.43 15.00 25.08
CA ILE A 643 -2.15 15.00 26.36
C ILE A 643 -2.12 13.58 26.96
N SER A 644 -1.85 13.48 28.26
CA SER A 644 -1.81 12.20 28.98
C SER A 644 -2.59 12.20 30.31
N ASP A 645 -3.09 13.37 30.75
CA ASP A 645 -3.97 13.50 31.92
C ASP A 645 -5.33 14.03 31.48
N PHE A 646 -6.25 13.10 31.23
CA PHE A 646 -7.62 13.34 30.80
C PHE A 646 -8.59 13.57 31.97
N SER A 647 -8.10 13.60 33.22
CA SER A 647 -8.95 13.87 34.38
C SER A 647 -9.72 15.20 34.33
N PRO A 648 -9.25 16.27 33.65
CA PRO A 648 -10.04 17.49 33.49
C PRO A 648 -11.30 17.31 32.62
N LEU A 649 -11.33 16.37 31.67
CA LEU A 649 -12.54 16.07 30.88
C LEU A 649 -13.72 15.65 31.76
N MET A 650 -13.45 14.98 32.89
CA MET A 650 -14.48 14.47 33.80
C MET A 650 -15.33 15.58 34.47
N GLU A 651 -14.88 16.84 34.42
CA GLU A 651 -15.66 18.00 34.89
C GLU A 651 -16.47 18.67 33.75
N MET A 652 -16.17 18.38 32.47
CA MET A 652 -16.75 18.99 31.26
C MET A 652 -18.08 18.35 30.82
N THR A 653 -18.99 18.13 31.77
CA THR A 653 -20.27 17.42 31.58
C THR A 653 -21.28 18.08 30.62
N GLN A 654 -20.95 19.26 30.07
CA GLN A 654 -21.74 19.95 29.06
C GLN A 654 -21.42 19.53 27.61
N LEU A 655 -20.31 18.80 27.39
CA LEU A 655 -19.91 18.31 26.07
C LEU A 655 -21.00 17.40 25.46
N GLN A 656 -21.18 17.57 24.15
CA GLN A 656 -22.05 16.78 23.27
C GLN A 656 -21.22 15.99 22.26
N GLU A 657 -20.07 16.50 21.84
CA GLU A 657 -19.16 15.84 20.91
C GLU A 657 -17.75 15.82 21.50
N LEU A 658 -17.07 14.68 21.37
CA LEU A 658 -15.73 14.47 21.94
C LEU A 658 -14.89 13.56 21.03
N GLY A 659 -13.80 14.11 20.50
CA GLY A 659 -12.77 13.40 19.72
C GLY A 659 -11.54 13.07 20.57
N LEU A 660 -11.18 11.79 20.61
CA LEU A 660 -10.06 11.22 21.39
C LEU A 660 -9.30 10.14 20.60
N SER A 661 -9.28 10.25 19.26
CA SER A 661 -8.57 9.34 18.35
C SER A 661 -7.05 9.35 18.56
N ASP A 662 -6.38 8.21 18.39
CA ASP A 662 -4.90 8.07 18.50
C ASP A 662 -4.31 8.79 19.73
N MET A 663 -4.81 8.44 20.91
CA MET A 663 -4.37 9.02 22.19
C MET A 663 -3.73 7.99 23.14
N ASN A 664 -3.48 6.77 22.64
CA ASN A 664 -2.91 5.65 23.40
C ASN A 664 -3.73 5.33 24.69
N LEU A 665 -5.06 5.48 24.63
CA LEU A 665 -5.98 5.31 25.74
C LEU A 665 -6.32 3.85 26.00
N GLY A 666 -6.15 3.39 27.25
CA GLY A 666 -6.58 2.05 27.70
C GLY A 666 -7.65 2.05 28.79
N ASP A 667 -7.63 3.01 29.72
CA ASP A 667 -8.65 3.17 30.78
C ASP A 667 -9.43 4.47 30.54
N VAL A 668 -10.60 4.31 29.93
CA VAL A 668 -11.56 5.40 29.63
C VAL A 668 -12.76 5.39 30.57
N SER A 669 -12.68 4.67 31.70
CA SER A 669 -13.83 4.43 32.59
C SER A 669 -14.48 5.70 33.17
N GLY A 670 -13.75 6.82 33.21
CA GLY A 670 -14.27 8.12 33.63
C GLY A 670 -15.17 8.83 32.61
N LEU A 671 -15.14 8.45 31.32
CA LEU A 671 -15.99 9.07 30.29
C LEU A 671 -17.49 8.79 30.51
N GLY A 672 -17.85 7.75 31.26
CA GLY A 672 -19.24 7.40 31.58
C GLY A 672 -20.02 8.45 32.40
N GLU A 673 -19.35 9.48 32.94
CA GLU A 673 -20.00 10.62 33.58
C GLU A 673 -20.45 11.70 32.55
N LEU A 674 -19.98 11.66 31.30
CA LEU A 674 -20.31 12.59 30.22
C LEU A 674 -21.63 12.22 29.52
N THR A 675 -22.70 12.01 30.30
CA THR A 675 -24.00 11.48 29.81
C THR A 675 -24.76 12.39 28.83
N GLY A 676 -24.18 13.53 28.44
CA GLY A 676 -24.71 14.44 27.42
C GLY A 676 -24.15 14.21 26.02
N LEU A 677 -23.15 13.33 25.85
CA LEU A 677 -22.53 13.04 24.56
C LEU A 677 -23.54 12.43 23.57
N THR A 678 -23.59 13.03 22.39
CA THR A 678 -24.27 12.57 21.17
C THR A 678 -23.28 12.02 20.15
N LYS A 679 -22.01 12.45 20.19
CA LYS A 679 -20.90 11.85 19.42
C LYS A 679 -19.70 11.55 20.31
N LEU A 680 -19.07 10.41 20.07
CA LEU A 680 -17.81 10.03 20.71
C LEU A 680 -16.93 9.30 19.69
N ASP A 681 -15.72 9.80 19.49
CA ASP A 681 -14.65 9.13 18.76
C ASP A 681 -13.56 8.68 19.74
N LEU A 682 -13.27 7.37 19.69
CA LEU A 682 -12.23 6.68 20.46
C LEU A 682 -11.38 5.78 19.55
N SER A 683 -11.35 6.04 18.25
CA SER A 683 -10.60 5.25 17.26
C SER A 683 -9.09 5.21 17.54
N GLU A 684 -8.39 4.20 17.02
CA GLU A 684 -6.93 4.05 17.10
C GLU A 684 -6.37 4.09 18.54
N ASN A 685 -7.04 3.41 19.46
CA ASN A 685 -6.68 3.37 20.88
C ASN A 685 -6.44 1.93 21.36
N TYR A 686 -6.55 1.70 22.68
CA TYR A 686 -6.25 0.45 23.36
C TYR A 686 -7.38 0.07 24.34
N VAL A 687 -8.61 0.51 24.06
CA VAL A 687 -9.77 0.29 24.93
C VAL A 687 -10.16 -1.18 24.91
N GLU A 688 -10.14 -1.83 26.09
CA GLU A 688 -10.56 -3.24 26.27
C GLU A 688 -11.95 -3.38 26.93
N ASP A 689 -12.45 -2.33 27.62
CA ASP A 689 -13.67 -2.37 28.45
C ASP A 689 -14.64 -1.24 28.07
N LEU A 690 -15.72 -1.60 27.38
CA LEU A 690 -16.77 -0.68 26.92
C LEU A 690 -17.86 -0.39 27.98
N SER A 691 -17.75 -0.91 29.20
CA SER A 691 -18.83 -0.81 30.20
C SER A 691 -19.19 0.61 30.65
N PHE A 692 -18.32 1.59 30.39
CA PHE A 692 -18.58 3.02 30.59
C PHE A 692 -19.71 3.56 29.68
N LEU A 693 -19.91 2.96 28.50
CA LEU A 693 -20.95 3.36 27.54
C LEU A 693 -22.38 3.19 28.09
N ALA A 694 -22.61 2.36 29.11
CA ALA A 694 -23.95 2.09 29.65
C ALA A 694 -24.69 3.34 30.20
N GLY A 695 -23.97 4.44 30.44
CA GLY A 695 -24.55 5.74 30.81
C GLY A 695 -24.80 6.70 29.65
N LEU A 696 -24.24 6.43 28.47
CA LEU A 696 -24.17 7.37 27.33
C LEU A 696 -25.32 7.15 26.33
N THR A 697 -26.55 7.07 26.82
CA THR A 697 -27.73 6.67 26.01
C THR A 697 -28.18 7.71 24.98
N GLU A 698 -27.62 8.91 24.99
CA GLU A 698 -27.91 9.96 24.00
C GLU A 698 -26.98 9.89 22.77
N LEU A 699 -26.02 8.96 22.73
CA LEU A 699 -25.13 8.76 21.58
C LEU A 699 -25.93 8.44 20.30
N GLU A 700 -25.65 9.23 19.26
CA GLU A 700 -26.09 9.05 17.87
C GLU A 700 -24.94 8.60 16.96
N SER A 701 -23.70 8.94 17.30
CA SER A 701 -22.47 8.52 16.59
C SER A 701 -21.46 7.95 17.58
N LEU A 702 -20.89 6.80 17.26
CA LEU A 702 -19.84 6.17 18.07
C LEU A 702 -18.79 5.55 17.15
N ASP A 703 -17.56 6.03 17.24
CA ASP A 703 -16.40 5.45 16.57
C ASP A 703 -15.50 4.74 17.59
N LEU A 704 -15.18 3.48 17.28
CA LEU A 704 -14.38 2.56 18.06
C LEU A 704 -13.38 1.77 17.19
N TYR A 705 -13.07 2.24 15.97
CA TYR A 705 -12.07 1.65 15.07
C TYR A 705 -10.70 1.40 15.75
N ASP A 706 -9.94 0.40 15.30
CA ASP A 706 -8.65 -0.09 15.87
C ASP A 706 -8.53 0.05 17.39
N ASN A 707 -9.15 -0.87 18.11
CA ASN A 707 -9.05 -0.95 19.56
C ASN A 707 -8.70 -2.38 19.99
N SER A 708 -9.15 -2.84 21.16
CA SER A 708 -8.82 -4.18 21.67
C SER A 708 -9.94 -4.81 22.52
N PHE A 709 -11.18 -4.39 22.31
CA PHE A 709 -12.34 -4.96 22.98
C PHE A 709 -12.89 -6.19 22.24
N THR A 710 -13.57 -7.06 23.00
CA THR A 710 -14.21 -8.28 22.46
C THR A 710 -15.67 -8.43 22.86
N ASP A 711 -16.16 -7.59 23.77
CA ASP A 711 -17.52 -7.66 24.34
C ASP A 711 -18.24 -6.34 24.07
N ILE A 712 -19.10 -6.37 23.06
CA ILE A 712 -19.93 -5.24 22.65
C ILE A 712 -21.37 -5.32 23.21
N SER A 713 -21.63 -6.14 24.23
CA SER A 713 -22.98 -6.37 24.75
C SER A 713 -23.68 -5.08 25.23
N VAL A 714 -22.91 -4.11 25.71
CA VAL A 714 -23.37 -2.76 26.11
C VAL A 714 -23.99 -1.98 24.95
N LEU A 715 -23.56 -2.20 23.70
CA LEU A 715 -24.09 -1.47 22.55
C LEU A 715 -25.60 -1.70 22.38
N SER A 716 -26.14 -2.84 22.83
CA SER A 716 -27.59 -3.10 22.82
C SER A 716 -28.43 -2.15 23.68
N GLU A 717 -27.81 -1.33 24.53
CA GLU A 717 -28.47 -0.28 25.32
C GLU A 717 -28.47 1.10 24.61
N LEU A 718 -27.64 1.29 23.58
CA LEU A 718 -27.41 2.56 22.87
C LEU A 718 -28.38 2.77 21.68
N THR A 719 -29.68 2.60 21.91
CA THR A 719 -30.69 2.51 20.83
C THR A 719 -30.89 3.77 19.98
N ASN A 720 -30.18 4.87 20.27
CA ASN A 720 -30.19 6.11 19.49
C ASN A 720 -29.08 6.20 18.43
N LEU A 721 -28.14 5.25 18.41
CA LEU A 721 -27.07 5.20 17.41
C LEU A 721 -27.63 5.15 15.98
N LYS A 722 -27.07 6.03 15.14
CA LYS A 722 -27.24 6.14 13.69
C LYS A 722 -25.95 5.79 12.95
N ILE A 723 -24.80 6.13 13.53
CA ILE A 723 -23.47 5.81 13.00
C ILE A 723 -22.74 4.97 14.05
N LEU A 724 -22.21 3.83 13.63
CA LEU A 724 -21.40 2.96 14.46
C LEU A 724 -20.23 2.40 13.64
N ASP A 725 -19.00 2.70 14.06
CA ASP A 725 -17.82 1.97 13.64
C ASP A 725 -17.32 1.14 14.84
N ILE A 726 -17.13 -0.17 14.62
CA ILE A 726 -16.43 -1.07 15.56
C ILE A 726 -15.36 -1.90 14.86
N SER A 727 -15.00 -1.55 13.63
CA SER A 727 -14.12 -2.30 12.74
C SER A 727 -12.73 -2.49 13.32
N LEU A 728 -11.99 -3.47 12.76
CA LEU A 728 -10.63 -3.82 13.20
C LEU A 728 -10.49 -4.14 14.71
N ASN A 729 -11.49 -4.79 15.30
CA ASN A 729 -11.50 -5.25 16.69
C ASN A 729 -11.68 -6.78 16.81
N ASP A 730 -11.38 -7.34 17.98
CA ASP A 730 -11.48 -8.79 18.28
C ASP A 730 -12.97 -9.24 18.57
N VAL A 731 -13.94 -8.79 17.76
CA VAL A 731 -15.40 -8.96 18.01
C VAL A 731 -16.02 -10.12 17.22
N ALA A 732 -16.12 -11.28 17.87
CA ALA A 732 -16.68 -12.50 17.26
C ALA A 732 -18.21 -12.70 17.38
N ASP A 733 -18.94 -11.79 18.03
CA ASP A 733 -20.41 -11.87 18.21
C ASP A 733 -21.03 -10.47 18.07
N ILE A 734 -21.47 -10.16 16.85
CA ILE A 734 -22.13 -8.89 16.50
C ILE A 734 -23.63 -8.83 16.86
N SER A 735 -24.18 -9.86 17.53
CA SER A 735 -25.62 -9.90 17.81
C SER A 735 -26.20 -8.76 18.68
N PRO A 736 -25.43 -8.03 19.52
CA PRO A 736 -25.90 -6.81 20.17
C PRO A 736 -26.30 -5.70 19.17
N VAL A 737 -25.65 -5.62 18.00
CA VAL A 737 -25.90 -4.59 16.97
C VAL A 737 -27.32 -4.70 16.41
N TYR A 738 -27.91 -5.91 16.32
CA TYR A 738 -29.24 -6.13 15.74
C TYR A 738 -30.41 -5.46 16.51
N SER A 739 -30.14 -4.87 17.67
CA SER A 739 -31.11 -4.07 18.42
C SER A 739 -31.08 -2.56 18.09
N LEU A 740 -30.06 -2.11 17.35
CA LEU A 740 -29.82 -0.72 16.97
C LEU A 740 -30.60 -0.34 15.70
N SER A 741 -31.93 -0.41 15.77
CA SER A 741 -32.79 -0.24 14.60
C SER A 741 -32.84 1.17 14.00
N GLN A 742 -32.05 2.12 14.50
CA GLN A 742 -31.89 3.48 13.97
C GLN A 742 -30.55 3.67 13.23
N LEU A 743 -29.71 2.63 13.10
CA LEU A 743 -28.48 2.71 12.33
C LEU A 743 -28.78 3.05 10.86
N GLU A 744 -28.09 4.09 10.39
CA GLU A 744 -28.01 4.58 9.01
C GLU A 744 -26.63 4.24 8.41
N ASP A 745 -25.58 4.14 9.23
CA ASP A 745 -24.20 3.87 8.84
C ASP A 745 -23.57 2.83 9.81
N LEU A 746 -22.95 1.79 9.27
CA LEU A 746 -22.36 0.70 10.07
C LEU A 746 -21.10 0.15 9.40
N ASP A 747 -19.97 0.25 10.10
CA ASP A 747 -18.73 -0.45 9.76
C ASP A 747 -18.46 -1.58 10.76
N ILE A 748 -18.37 -2.80 10.20
CA ILE A 748 -18.03 -4.06 10.87
C ILE A 748 -17.00 -4.85 10.05
N SER A 749 -16.16 -4.13 9.31
CA SER A 749 -15.03 -4.68 8.55
C SER A 749 -13.92 -5.20 9.46
N SER A 750 -13.13 -6.15 8.94
CA SER A 750 -11.92 -6.66 9.63
C SER A 750 -12.17 -7.25 11.04
N LEU A 751 -13.29 -7.97 11.23
CA LEU A 751 -13.72 -8.53 12.53
C LEU A 751 -13.56 -10.07 12.65
N ASP A 752 -12.91 -10.75 11.70
CA ASP A 752 -12.85 -12.21 11.59
C ASP A 752 -14.28 -12.87 11.56
N LEU A 753 -15.32 -12.20 11.03
CA LEU A 753 -16.70 -12.71 11.00
C LEU A 753 -16.87 -13.85 9.97
N THR A 754 -17.68 -14.85 10.32
CA THR A 754 -18.02 -15.98 9.42
C THR A 754 -19.52 -16.10 9.11
N THR A 755 -20.35 -15.12 9.51
CA THR A 755 -21.80 -15.05 9.24
C THR A 755 -22.32 -13.62 9.51
N ASP A 756 -23.30 -13.18 8.73
CA ASP A 756 -24.01 -11.90 8.81
C ASP A 756 -25.38 -11.99 9.54
N MET A 757 -25.71 -13.15 10.12
CA MET A 757 -27.06 -13.53 10.55
C MET A 757 -27.73 -12.54 11.53
N GLY A 758 -28.54 -11.62 10.99
CA GLY A 758 -29.40 -10.71 11.75
C GLY A 758 -29.37 -9.26 11.27
N LEU A 759 -28.42 -8.90 10.40
CA LEU A 759 -28.31 -7.54 9.84
C LEU A 759 -29.57 -7.10 9.09
N GLY A 760 -30.30 -8.00 8.41
CA GLY A 760 -31.58 -7.72 7.72
C GLY A 760 -32.72 -7.14 8.59
N SER A 761 -32.49 -6.98 9.89
CA SER A 761 -33.36 -6.24 10.81
C SER A 761 -33.12 -4.72 10.83
N LEU A 762 -31.94 -4.25 10.42
CA LEU A 762 -31.48 -2.85 10.41
C LEU A 762 -32.00 -2.09 9.18
N ARG A 763 -33.32 -1.89 9.11
CA ARG A 763 -34.01 -1.45 7.89
C ARG A 763 -33.80 0.02 7.49
N ASP A 764 -33.29 0.83 8.41
CA ASP A 764 -33.01 2.24 8.16
C ASP A 764 -31.55 2.44 7.67
N LEU A 765 -30.77 1.35 7.56
CA LEU A 765 -29.37 1.35 7.16
C LEU A 765 -29.19 1.79 5.69
N LYS A 766 -28.24 2.72 5.49
CA LYS A 766 -27.90 3.36 4.21
C LYS A 766 -26.53 2.97 3.71
N LYS A 767 -25.56 2.76 4.62
CA LYS A 767 -24.26 2.19 4.29
C LYS A 767 -23.97 0.99 5.17
N LEU A 768 -23.29 0.02 4.61
CA LEU A 768 -22.75 -1.14 5.32
C LEU A 768 -21.38 -1.47 4.76
N ASP A 769 -20.37 -1.44 5.61
CA ASP A 769 -19.08 -2.10 5.35
C ASP A 769 -18.99 -3.36 6.22
N ILE A 770 -18.76 -4.49 5.56
CA ILE A 770 -18.46 -5.79 6.18
C ILE A 770 -17.31 -6.49 5.42
N SER A 771 -16.45 -5.68 4.79
CA SER A 771 -15.26 -6.12 4.08
C SER A 771 -14.23 -6.78 5.00
N PHE A 772 -13.24 -7.47 4.43
CA PHE A 772 -12.17 -8.15 5.18
C PHE A 772 -12.65 -9.12 6.28
N ASN A 773 -13.69 -9.88 5.99
CA ASN A 773 -14.19 -10.92 6.88
C ASN A 773 -14.03 -12.31 6.24
N ASP A 774 -14.31 -13.37 7.00
CA ASP A 774 -14.29 -14.76 6.55
C ASP A 774 -15.72 -15.22 6.14
N LEU A 775 -16.55 -14.34 5.57
CA LEU A 775 -17.94 -14.68 5.19
C LEU A 775 -17.96 -15.58 3.94
N THR A 776 -18.74 -16.67 3.99
CA THR A 776 -18.93 -17.57 2.83
C THR A 776 -20.31 -17.44 2.17
N GLU A 777 -21.27 -16.84 2.87
CA GLU A 777 -22.65 -16.64 2.40
C GLU A 777 -23.29 -15.40 3.06
N LEU A 778 -24.39 -14.94 2.48
CA LEU A 778 -25.21 -13.82 2.96
C LEU A 778 -26.58 -14.37 3.40
N GLU A 779 -26.81 -14.49 4.72
CA GLU A 779 -27.96 -15.20 5.29
C GLU A 779 -29.26 -14.38 5.32
N ASP A 780 -29.21 -13.05 5.58
CA ASP A 780 -30.42 -12.22 5.72
C ASP A 780 -30.30 -10.78 5.14
N ILE A 781 -29.23 -10.48 4.39
CA ILE A 781 -28.96 -9.12 3.88
C ILE A 781 -30.10 -8.53 3.02
N SER A 782 -30.89 -9.37 2.34
CA SER A 782 -32.07 -8.97 1.54
C SER A 782 -33.15 -8.16 2.30
N GLY A 783 -33.08 -8.10 3.64
CA GLY A 783 -33.92 -7.22 4.45
C GLY A 783 -33.58 -5.73 4.36
N LEU A 784 -32.37 -5.38 3.89
CA LEU A 784 -31.81 -4.03 3.84
C LEU A 784 -32.25 -3.24 2.59
N THR A 785 -33.52 -3.29 2.22
CA THR A 785 -34.01 -2.78 0.91
C THR A 785 -33.86 -1.27 0.68
N GLY A 786 -33.38 -0.50 1.67
CA GLY A 786 -33.10 0.93 1.56
C GLY A 786 -31.61 1.28 1.57
N LEU A 787 -30.73 0.28 1.49
CA LEU A 787 -29.28 0.41 1.47
C LEU A 787 -28.81 1.07 0.16
N GLU A 788 -27.94 2.07 0.27
CA GLU A 788 -27.45 2.90 -0.84
C GLU A 788 -25.99 2.58 -1.18
N LYS A 789 -25.21 2.12 -0.19
CA LYS A 789 -23.79 1.72 -0.33
C LYS A 789 -23.53 0.41 0.39
N LEU A 790 -22.81 -0.51 -0.26
CA LEU A 790 -22.43 -1.80 0.31
C LEU A 790 -21.01 -2.19 -0.10
N ASP A 791 -20.14 -2.42 0.90
CA ASP A 791 -18.86 -3.09 0.73
C ASP A 791 -18.89 -4.48 1.39
N ILE A 792 -18.68 -5.51 0.58
CA ILE A 792 -18.49 -6.91 1.00
C ILE A 792 -17.18 -7.49 0.44
N SER A 793 -16.26 -6.63 0.03
CA SER A 793 -14.98 -7.05 -0.57
C SER A 793 -14.12 -7.84 0.41
N TRP A 794 -13.11 -8.56 -0.11
CA TRP A 794 -12.18 -9.36 0.72
C TRP A 794 -12.91 -10.35 1.65
N ASN A 795 -13.77 -11.18 1.07
CA ASN A 795 -14.52 -12.24 1.74
C ASN A 795 -14.44 -13.56 0.92
N GLU A 796 -15.05 -14.64 1.42
CA GLU A 796 -15.13 -15.95 0.73
C GLU A 796 -16.50 -16.21 0.07
N ILE A 797 -17.27 -15.16 -0.30
CA ILE A 797 -18.66 -15.30 -0.77
C ILE A 797 -18.71 -15.71 -2.25
N GLU A 798 -19.23 -16.92 -2.54
CA GLU A 798 -19.47 -17.42 -3.91
C GLU A 798 -20.87 -17.02 -4.44
N ASN A 799 -21.86 -16.89 -3.57
CA ASN A 799 -23.28 -16.74 -3.94
C ASN A 799 -23.87 -15.40 -3.48
N MET A 800 -24.04 -14.49 -4.43
CA MET A 800 -24.53 -13.12 -4.23
C MET A 800 -26.03 -12.95 -4.48
N ALA A 801 -26.80 -14.02 -4.69
CA ALA A 801 -28.22 -13.94 -5.06
C ALA A 801 -29.13 -13.25 -4.03
N ALA A 802 -28.66 -13.00 -2.80
CA ALA A 802 -29.38 -12.22 -1.80
C ALA A 802 -29.37 -10.70 -2.07
N LEU A 803 -28.46 -10.21 -2.93
CA LEU A 803 -28.31 -8.78 -3.25
C LEU A 803 -29.36 -8.26 -4.24
N SER A 804 -30.05 -9.13 -4.99
CA SER A 804 -30.98 -8.70 -6.07
C SER A 804 -32.19 -7.89 -5.59
N GLU A 805 -32.51 -7.90 -4.30
CA GLU A 805 -33.60 -7.12 -3.70
C GLU A 805 -33.14 -5.72 -3.24
N LEU A 806 -31.84 -5.40 -3.32
CA LEU A 806 -31.24 -4.15 -2.85
C LEU A 806 -31.21 -3.07 -3.94
N THR A 807 -32.36 -2.82 -4.58
CA THR A 807 -32.47 -1.98 -5.80
C THR A 807 -32.14 -0.50 -5.61
N ASP A 808 -32.01 -0.03 -4.37
CA ASP A 808 -31.64 1.34 -4.02
C ASP A 808 -30.10 1.53 -3.95
N LEU A 809 -29.30 0.47 -4.16
CA LEU A 809 -27.84 0.55 -4.21
C LEU A 809 -27.35 1.44 -5.35
N THR A 810 -26.50 2.40 -4.97
CA THR A 810 -25.76 3.32 -5.83
C THR A 810 -24.28 2.95 -5.92
N GLU A 811 -23.73 2.35 -4.84
CA GLU A 811 -22.35 1.89 -4.79
C GLU A 811 -22.31 0.44 -4.28
N LEU A 812 -21.62 -0.43 -5.01
CA LEU A 812 -21.44 -1.82 -4.64
C LEU A 812 -19.99 -2.26 -4.91
N ASN A 813 -19.31 -2.69 -3.85
CA ASN A 813 -18.01 -3.33 -3.93
C ASN A 813 -18.14 -4.80 -3.50
N ILE A 814 -17.83 -5.73 -4.41
CA ILE A 814 -17.76 -7.17 -4.16
C ILE A 814 -16.37 -7.75 -4.46
N ALA A 815 -15.37 -6.90 -4.66
CA ALA A 815 -14.03 -7.28 -5.10
C ALA A 815 -13.38 -8.32 -4.18
N VAL A 816 -12.43 -9.09 -4.73
CA VAL A 816 -11.69 -10.12 -3.99
C VAL A 816 -12.64 -11.11 -3.26
N ASN A 817 -13.62 -11.62 -4.00
CA ASN A 817 -14.51 -12.70 -3.61
C ASN A 817 -14.50 -13.82 -4.68
N PRO A 818 -14.72 -15.09 -4.32
CA PRO A 818 -14.77 -16.22 -5.27
C PRO A 818 -16.04 -16.26 -6.15
N VAL A 819 -16.85 -15.20 -6.16
CA VAL A 819 -18.06 -15.07 -6.99
C VAL A 819 -17.73 -15.17 -8.48
N SER A 820 -18.51 -15.98 -9.21
CA SER A 820 -18.43 -16.10 -10.68
C SER A 820 -19.75 -15.81 -11.40
N ASP A 821 -20.87 -15.73 -10.67
CA ASP A 821 -22.21 -15.48 -11.20
C ASP A 821 -22.71 -14.12 -10.68
N ILE A 822 -22.76 -13.14 -11.60
CA ILE A 822 -23.20 -11.78 -11.33
C ILE A 822 -24.59 -11.46 -11.91
N THR A 823 -25.41 -12.48 -12.20
CA THR A 823 -26.78 -12.28 -12.73
C THR A 823 -27.71 -11.52 -11.81
N PHE A 824 -27.38 -11.38 -10.52
CA PHE A 824 -28.11 -10.53 -9.57
C PHE A 824 -27.99 -9.03 -9.89
N LEU A 825 -26.99 -8.60 -10.67
CA LEU A 825 -26.80 -7.21 -11.06
C LEU A 825 -27.91 -6.71 -12.01
N GLU A 826 -28.60 -7.59 -12.75
CA GLU A 826 -29.62 -7.22 -13.75
C GLU A 826 -30.78 -6.39 -13.15
N ASP A 827 -31.04 -6.51 -11.84
CA ASP A 827 -32.07 -5.76 -11.11
C ASP A 827 -31.54 -4.47 -10.44
N LEU A 828 -30.22 -4.25 -10.37
CA LEU A 828 -29.58 -3.15 -9.63
C LEU A 828 -29.35 -1.89 -10.48
N THR A 829 -30.40 -1.44 -11.19
CA THR A 829 -30.32 -0.36 -12.20
C THR A 829 -29.97 1.04 -11.66
N SER A 830 -29.84 1.18 -10.34
CA SER A 830 -29.51 2.43 -9.63
C SER A 830 -27.99 2.61 -9.44
N LEU A 831 -27.18 1.59 -9.74
CA LEU A 831 -25.73 1.62 -9.54
C LEU A 831 -25.04 2.72 -10.35
N GLU A 832 -24.28 3.55 -9.65
CA GLU A 832 -23.40 4.60 -10.18
C GLU A 832 -21.93 4.14 -10.13
N ASN A 833 -21.54 3.39 -9.09
CA ASN A 833 -20.19 2.81 -8.92
C ASN A 833 -20.28 1.31 -8.66
N LEU A 834 -19.53 0.52 -9.41
CA LEU A 834 -19.46 -0.95 -9.27
C LEU A 834 -18.01 -1.43 -9.33
N ASP A 835 -17.55 -2.11 -8.28
CA ASP A 835 -16.26 -2.78 -8.24
C ASP A 835 -16.44 -4.30 -8.08
N ILE A 836 -15.90 -5.04 -9.04
CA ILE A 836 -15.91 -6.50 -9.10
C ILE A 836 -14.48 -7.08 -9.29
N HIS A 837 -13.43 -6.31 -9.01
CA HIS A 837 -12.05 -6.70 -9.32
C HIS A 837 -11.58 -7.97 -8.59
N SER A 838 -10.66 -8.71 -9.23
CA SER A 838 -10.08 -9.97 -8.72
C SER A 838 -11.12 -11.00 -8.24
N THR A 839 -12.29 -11.05 -8.88
CA THR A 839 -13.31 -12.10 -8.66
C THR A 839 -13.17 -13.22 -9.70
N ALA A 840 -13.95 -14.28 -9.58
CA ALA A 840 -13.97 -15.39 -10.54
C ALA A 840 -14.91 -15.17 -11.74
N VAL A 841 -15.27 -13.90 -12.02
CA VAL A 841 -16.17 -13.51 -13.11
C VAL A 841 -15.45 -13.59 -14.45
N THR A 842 -16.10 -14.23 -15.43
CA THR A 842 -15.62 -14.37 -16.82
C THR A 842 -16.64 -13.93 -17.88
N ASP A 843 -17.81 -13.46 -17.43
CA ASP A 843 -18.92 -13.00 -18.26
C ASP A 843 -19.57 -11.80 -17.57
N ILE A 844 -19.44 -10.61 -18.18
CA ILE A 844 -19.99 -9.34 -17.67
C ILE A 844 -21.29 -8.92 -18.36
N SER A 845 -22.00 -9.84 -19.02
CA SER A 845 -23.27 -9.54 -19.72
C SER A 845 -24.34 -8.94 -18.81
N SER A 846 -24.37 -9.27 -17.52
CA SER A 846 -25.30 -8.69 -16.55
C SER A 846 -25.04 -7.22 -16.18
N VAL A 847 -23.94 -6.63 -16.68
CA VAL A 847 -23.67 -5.18 -16.62
C VAL A 847 -24.41 -4.43 -17.74
N GLU A 848 -24.90 -5.12 -18.79
CA GLU A 848 -25.67 -4.50 -19.88
C GLU A 848 -26.98 -3.89 -19.36
N GLY A 849 -27.09 -2.55 -19.42
CA GLY A 849 -28.27 -1.80 -19.01
C GLY A 849 -28.19 -1.15 -17.63
N LEU A 850 -27.04 -1.22 -16.95
CA LEU A 850 -26.73 -0.40 -15.78
C LEU A 850 -26.42 1.06 -16.19
N ASP A 851 -27.40 1.70 -16.84
CA ASP A 851 -27.28 2.99 -17.53
C ASP A 851 -26.84 4.17 -16.64
N GLN A 852 -26.81 4.01 -15.31
CA GLN A 852 -26.34 5.03 -14.35
C GLN A 852 -24.84 4.91 -14.00
N LEU A 853 -24.15 3.83 -14.39
CA LEU A 853 -22.74 3.65 -14.06
C LEU A 853 -21.87 4.81 -14.56
N THR A 854 -21.16 5.43 -13.61
CA THR A 854 -20.12 6.43 -13.83
C THR A 854 -18.72 5.87 -13.55
N GLN A 855 -18.62 4.82 -12.74
CA GLN A 855 -17.37 4.10 -12.46
C GLN A 855 -17.59 2.59 -12.53
N PHE A 856 -16.69 1.88 -13.21
CA PHE A 856 -16.67 0.41 -13.25
C PHE A 856 -15.22 -0.08 -13.13
N SER A 857 -14.94 -0.90 -12.12
CA SER A 857 -13.69 -1.67 -12.03
C SER A 857 -13.99 -3.15 -12.26
N GLY A 858 -13.35 -3.69 -13.30
CA GLY A 858 -13.32 -5.09 -13.65
C GLY A 858 -11.90 -5.63 -13.74
N ALA A 859 -10.96 -5.05 -12.97
CA ALA A 859 -9.55 -5.43 -13.02
C ALA A 859 -9.29 -6.88 -12.57
N SER A 860 -8.22 -7.48 -13.11
CA SER A 860 -7.80 -8.86 -12.83
C SER A 860 -8.89 -9.91 -13.05
N LEU A 861 -9.80 -9.68 -14.01
CA LEU A 861 -10.83 -10.64 -14.42
C LEU A 861 -10.42 -11.41 -15.68
N GLU A 862 -10.76 -12.69 -15.79
CA GLU A 862 -10.53 -13.46 -17.03
C GLU A 862 -11.61 -13.13 -18.11
N ILE A 863 -11.76 -11.85 -18.48
CA ILE A 863 -12.74 -11.35 -19.45
C ILE A 863 -12.10 -10.93 -20.77
N THR A 864 -12.61 -11.46 -21.88
CA THR A 864 -12.19 -11.07 -23.25
C THR A 864 -13.29 -10.44 -24.09
N ASP A 865 -14.50 -10.31 -23.55
CA ASP A 865 -15.66 -9.71 -24.22
C ASP A 865 -16.19 -8.54 -23.37
N ILE A 866 -15.85 -7.33 -23.81
CA ILE A 866 -16.25 -6.07 -23.17
C ILE A 866 -17.45 -5.42 -23.87
N SER A 867 -18.10 -6.12 -24.82
CA SER A 867 -19.27 -5.60 -25.55
C SER A 867 -20.46 -5.19 -24.68
N PRO A 868 -20.69 -5.73 -23.45
CA PRO A 868 -21.72 -5.23 -22.53
C PRO A 868 -21.53 -3.77 -22.10
N LEU A 869 -20.28 -3.28 -22.05
CA LEU A 869 -19.96 -1.92 -21.60
C LEU A 869 -20.36 -0.85 -22.63
N LYS A 870 -20.48 -1.22 -23.91
CA LYS A 870 -20.58 -0.30 -25.08
C LYS A 870 -21.63 0.81 -24.98
N ASN A 871 -22.73 0.57 -24.24
CA ASN A 871 -23.85 1.52 -24.14
C ASN A 871 -23.84 2.35 -22.84
N LEU A 872 -22.87 2.16 -21.94
CA LEU A 872 -22.76 2.84 -20.64
C LEU A 872 -22.25 4.28 -20.82
N GLY A 873 -22.99 5.12 -21.55
CA GLY A 873 -22.57 6.47 -21.96
C GLY A 873 -22.46 7.51 -20.83
N GLN A 874 -22.62 7.12 -19.56
CA GLN A 874 -22.33 7.94 -18.37
C GLN A 874 -20.98 7.59 -17.72
N LEU A 875 -20.31 6.52 -18.19
CA LEU A 875 -19.06 6.03 -17.63
C LEU A 875 -17.94 7.07 -17.80
N LYS A 876 -17.34 7.47 -16.68
CA LYS A 876 -16.21 8.41 -16.59
C LYS A 876 -14.91 7.71 -16.25
N ARG A 877 -14.96 6.66 -15.43
CA ARG A 877 -13.83 5.82 -15.05
C ARG A 877 -14.07 4.39 -15.45
N LEU A 878 -13.10 3.80 -16.13
CA LEU A 878 -13.09 2.39 -16.49
C LEU A 878 -11.73 1.80 -16.17
N ASP A 879 -11.73 0.80 -15.30
CA ASP A 879 -10.56 0.01 -14.96
C ASP A 879 -10.76 -1.44 -15.43
N LEU A 880 -9.84 -1.90 -16.29
CA LEU A 880 -9.77 -3.24 -16.86
C LEU A 880 -8.32 -3.77 -16.92
N TRP A 881 -7.44 -3.41 -15.97
CA TRP A 881 -6.06 -3.92 -15.97
C TRP A 881 -5.99 -5.44 -15.68
N SER A 882 -4.95 -6.14 -16.15
CA SER A 882 -4.77 -7.61 -15.98
C SER A 882 -5.94 -8.48 -16.49
N CYS A 883 -6.69 -8.02 -17.50
CA CYS A 883 -7.85 -8.76 -18.02
C CYS A 883 -7.53 -9.75 -19.16
N GLY A 884 -6.35 -9.62 -19.79
CA GLY A 884 -5.99 -10.40 -20.98
C GLY A 884 -6.70 -9.96 -22.26
N LEU A 885 -7.15 -8.71 -22.33
CA LEU A 885 -7.81 -8.09 -23.48
C LEU A 885 -6.87 -8.00 -24.68
N THR A 886 -7.41 -8.23 -25.89
CA THR A 886 -6.69 -8.03 -27.16
C THR A 886 -7.41 -7.10 -28.14
N ASP A 887 -8.68 -6.79 -27.87
CA ASP A 887 -9.57 -5.98 -28.71
C ASP A 887 -10.38 -5.07 -27.79
N ILE A 888 -10.25 -3.76 -28.00
CA ILE A 888 -10.93 -2.71 -27.22
C ILE A 888 -11.93 -1.91 -28.07
N SER A 889 -12.26 -2.39 -29.27
CA SER A 889 -13.10 -1.66 -30.23
C SER A 889 -14.53 -1.42 -29.73
N ASP A 890 -15.00 -2.20 -28.75
CA ASP A 890 -16.29 -2.00 -28.12
C ASP A 890 -16.35 -0.82 -27.13
N LEU A 891 -15.21 -0.22 -26.74
CA LEU A 891 -15.16 1.07 -26.01
C LEU A 891 -15.65 2.26 -26.86
N THR A 892 -15.81 2.09 -28.18
CA THR A 892 -16.31 3.12 -29.09
C THR A 892 -17.67 3.65 -28.66
N GLY A 893 -17.72 4.92 -28.24
CA GLY A 893 -18.96 5.63 -27.89
C GLY A 893 -19.14 5.90 -26.40
N LEU A 894 -18.17 5.54 -25.57
CA LEU A 894 -18.06 5.98 -24.17
C LEU A 894 -17.58 7.45 -24.10
N ASP A 895 -18.30 8.35 -24.78
CA ASP A 895 -17.91 9.76 -24.99
C ASP A 895 -17.76 10.59 -23.69
N ALA A 896 -18.17 10.02 -22.54
CA ALA A 896 -18.06 10.59 -21.20
C ALA A 896 -16.76 10.20 -20.46
N LEU A 897 -15.97 9.26 -20.98
CA LEU A 897 -14.80 8.69 -20.30
C LEU A 897 -13.70 9.74 -20.11
N GLU A 898 -13.24 9.88 -18.86
CA GLU A 898 -12.29 10.89 -18.38
C GLU A 898 -10.97 10.20 -17.91
N GLU A 899 -11.07 8.96 -17.41
CA GLU A 899 -9.96 8.11 -16.94
C GLU A 899 -10.15 6.66 -17.45
N LEU A 900 -9.09 6.04 -17.98
CA LEU A 900 -9.09 4.67 -18.50
C LEU A 900 -7.80 3.94 -18.14
N ASP A 901 -7.91 2.80 -17.46
CA ASP A 901 -6.81 1.87 -17.21
C ASP A 901 -7.02 0.57 -18.03
N LEU A 902 -6.02 0.27 -18.85
CA LEU A 902 -5.92 -0.92 -19.70
C LEU A 902 -4.54 -1.60 -19.54
N SER A 903 -3.82 -1.34 -18.46
CA SER A 903 -2.49 -1.90 -18.18
C SER A 903 -2.49 -3.43 -18.02
N ASP A 904 -1.34 -4.09 -18.16
CA ASP A 904 -1.18 -5.57 -18.13
C ASP A 904 -2.23 -6.29 -19.00
N ASN A 905 -2.17 -6.06 -20.31
CA ASN A 905 -3.09 -6.66 -21.27
C ASN A 905 -2.32 -7.10 -22.53
N ALA A 906 -3.04 -7.62 -23.53
CA ALA A 906 -2.48 -8.07 -24.79
C ALA A 906 -2.94 -7.19 -25.97
N ILE A 907 -3.20 -5.91 -25.72
CA ILE A 907 -3.70 -4.94 -26.70
C ILE A 907 -2.55 -4.55 -27.64
N SER A 908 -2.81 -4.60 -28.95
CA SER A 908 -1.83 -4.24 -29.98
C SER A 908 -2.33 -3.19 -30.98
N ASP A 909 -3.57 -2.75 -30.83
CA ASP A 909 -4.28 -1.79 -31.69
C ASP A 909 -5.19 -0.93 -30.79
N LEU A 910 -5.30 0.36 -31.10
CA LEU A 910 -6.05 1.37 -30.32
C LEU A 910 -7.38 1.76 -30.98
N ASP A 911 -7.78 1.05 -32.05
CA ASP A 911 -9.14 1.09 -32.60
C ASP A 911 -10.18 0.87 -31.47
N GLY A 912 -10.92 1.92 -31.12
CA GLY A 912 -11.87 1.93 -30.00
C GLY A 912 -11.78 3.17 -29.12
N ILE A 913 -10.56 3.69 -28.91
CA ILE A 913 -10.31 4.88 -28.09
C ILE A 913 -10.09 6.17 -28.92
N ASP A 914 -10.07 6.06 -30.27
CA ASP A 914 -9.81 7.14 -31.26
C ASP A 914 -10.71 8.39 -31.14
N ARG A 915 -11.75 8.35 -30.30
CA ARG A 915 -12.77 9.41 -30.16
C ARG A 915 -13.15 9.74 -28.72
N LEU A 916 -12.42 9.23 -27.75
CA LEU A 916 -12.67 9.52 -26.34
C LEU A 916 -12.14 10.93 -26.00
N THR A 917 -12.78 11.95 -26.56
CA THR A 917 -12.34 13.37 -26.52
C THR A 917 -12.34 14.01 -25.13
N ARG A 918 -12.77 13.28 -24.09
CA ARG A 918 -12.69 13.70 -22.69
C ARG A 918 -11.57 13.03 -21.91
N LEU A 919 -10.91 12.04 -22.50
CA LEU A 919 -9.92 11.23 -21.80
C LEU A 919 -8.71 12.09 -21.43
N SER A 920 -8.47 12.20 -20.14
CA SER A 920 -7.37 12.98 -19.56
C SER A 920 -6.28 12.10 -18.98
N TYR A 921 -6.65 10.91 -18.48
CA TYR A 921 -5.77 9.87 -17.98
C TYR A 921 -5.94 8.60 -18.82
N LEU A 922 -4.83 8.05 -19.31
CA LEU A 922 -4.79 6.80 -20.06
C LEU A 922 -3.58 5.97 -19.64
N ASP A 923 -3.82 4.83 -19.01
CA ASP A 923 -2.80 3.81 -18.75
C ASP A 923 -2.91 2.63 -19.73
N LEU A 924 -1.78 2.31 -20.37
CA LEU A 924 -1.59 1.23 -21.32
C LEU A 924 -0.25 0.50 -21.07
N ASP A 925 0.32 0.56 -19.85
CA ASP A 925 1.53 -0.18 -19.47
C ASP A 925 1.38 -1.69 -19.76
N GLU A 926 2.51 -2.37 -19.98
CA GLU A 926 2.58 -3.82 -20.17
C GLU A 926 1.57 -4.36 -21.21
N ASN A 927 1.61 -3.77 -22.41
CA ASN A 927 0.79 -4.17 -23.55
C ASN A 927 1.66 -4.56 -24.77
N GLN A 928 1.01 -4.82 -25.92
CA GLN A 928 1.65 -5.35 -27.13
C GLN A 928 1.60 -4.35 -28.31
N MET A 929 1.52 -3.05 -28.01
CA MET A 929 1.44 -2.00 -29.02
C MET A 929 2.77 -1.78 -29.74
N THR A 930 2.68 -1.49 -31.03
CA THR A 930 3.85 -1.15 -31.87
C THR A 930 3.70 0.20 -32.60
N ASP A 931 2.46 0.68 -32.73
CA ASP A 931 2.06 1.95 -33.36
C ASP A 931 1.07 2.65 -32.43
N ILE A 932 1.39 3.90 -32.07
CA ILE A 932 0.60 4.75 -31.16
C ILE A 932 0.06 6.00 -31.86
N SER A 933 0.07 6.02 -33.21
CA SER A 933 -0.35 7.19 -34.01
C SER A 933 -1.82 7.58 -33.82
N VAL A 934 -2.67 6.70 -33.30
CA VAL A 934 -4.06 7.02 -32.91
C VAL A 934 -4.13 8.11 -31.85
N LEU A 935 -3.16 8.15 -30.92
CA LEU A 935 -3.18 9.09 -29.80
C LEU A 935 -2.96 10.55 -30.23
N SER A 936 -2.41 10.83 -31.43
CA SER A 936 -2.12 12.20 -31.87
C SER A 936 -3.36 13.08 -32.11
N GLU A 937 -4.56 12.52 -32.03
CA GLU A 937 -5.83 13.26 -32.12
C GLU A 937 -6.50 13.44 -30.74
N MET A 938 -5.87 12.99 -29.65
CA MET A 938 -6.39 13.01 -28.27
C MET A 938 -5.85 14.23 -27.49
N ASP A 939 -6.30 15.42 -27.86
CA ASP A 939 -5.78 16.70 -27.35
C ASP A 939 -6.11 17.01 -25.88
N THR A 940 -6.90 16.18 -25.20
CA THR A 940 -7.28 16.31 -23.79
C THR A 940 -6.43 15.50 -22.81
N LEU A 941 -5.54 14.62 -23.29
CA LEU A 941 -4.64 13.84 -22.44
C LEU A 941 -3.66 14.76 -21.68
N THR A 942 -3.65 14.62 -20.36
CA THR A 942 -2.67 15.22 -19.44
C THR A 942 -1.72 14.17 -18.85
N HIS A 943 -2.17 12.93 -18.70
CA HIS A 943 -1.38 11.80 -18.21
C HIS A 943 -1.46 10.63 -19.19
N LEU A 944 -0.30 10.08 -19.56
CA LEU A 944 -0.21 8.95 -20.48
C LEU A 944 0.90 7.98 -20.07
N ASN A 945 0.54 6.72 -19.84
CA ASN A 945 1.49 5.64 -19.60
C ASN A 945 1.50 4.65 -20.78
N LEU A 946 2.68 4.47 -21.36
CA LEU A 946 2.97 3.58 -22.50
C LEU A 946 4.14 2.65 -22.19
N SER A 947 4.50 2.49 -20.92
CA SER A 947 5.65 1.70 -20.48
C SER A 947 5.53 0.22 -20.88
N GLN A 948 6.66 -0.50 -20.90
CA GLN A 948 6.76 -1.93 -21.23
C GLN A 948 6.10 -2.38 -22.57
N ASN A 949 5.82 -1.45 -23.49
CA ASN A 949 5.28 -1.77 -24.82
C ASN A 949 6.38 -1.87 -25.90
N PRO A 950 6.28 -2.80 -26.86
CA PRO A 950 7.28 -3.00 -27.92
C PRO A 950 7.19 -1.96 -29.07
N LEU A 951 7.28 -0.67 -28.75
CA LEU A 951 7.06 0.45 -29.67
C LEU A 951 8.10 0.53 -30.80
N ASP A 952 7.70 0.40 -32.07
CA ASP A 952 8.61 0.58 -33.23
C ASP A 952 8.72 2.07 -33.61
N LEU A 953 9.43 2.83 -32.77
CA LEU A 953 9.68 4.26 -33.01
C LEU A 953 10.89 4.50 -33.93
N SER A 954 11.24 3.55 -34.81
CA SER A 954 12.34 3.72 -35.78
C SER A 954 12.09 4.83 -36.82
N GLY A 955 10.85 5.35 -36.90
CA GLY A 955 10.48 6.55 -37.64
C GLY A 955 10.63 7.88 -36.88
N GLY A 956 10.89 7.84 -35.56
CA GLY A 956 10.83 8.98 -34.65
C GLY A 956 9.38 9.33 -34.24
N PHE A 957 9.24 10.11 -33.15
CA PHE A 957 7.96 10.66 -32.68
C PHE A 957 7.43 11.80 -33.58
N ASP A 958 7.98 12.02 -34.78
CA ASP A 958 7.76 13.17 -35.67
C ASP A 958 6.29 13.30 -36.22
N SER A 959 5.36 12.45 -35.78
CA SER A 959 3.93 12.49 -36.09
C SER A 959 3.03 12.43 -34.85
N PHE A 960 3.56 12.71 -33.66
CA PHE A 960 2.89 12.53 -32.37
C PHE A 960 2.92 13.87 -31.61
N ASP A 961 1.77 14.53 -31.50
CA ASP A 961 1.60 15.87 -30.92
C ASP A 961 0.54 15.78 -29.81
N LEU A 962 0.97 15.87 -28.55
CA LEU A 962 0.11 15.89 -27.35
C LEU A 962 0.39 17.19 -26.58
N PRO A 963 -0.19 18.32 -27.00
CA PRO A 963 0.25 19.65 -26.59
C PRO A 963 -0.24 20.08 -25.21
N ASN A 964 -0.95 19.23 -24.47
CA ASN A 964 -1.42 19.47 -23.09
C ASN A 964 -0.91 18.41 -22.10
N LEU A 965 0.00 17.53 -22.52
CA LEU A 965 0.52 16.45 -21.69
C LEU A 965 1.43 17.01 -20.58
N GLU A 966 1.16 16.63 -19.34
CA GLU A 966 1.92 17.03 -18.13
C GLU A 966 2.80 15.87 -17.63
N SER A 967 2.33 14.63 -17.71
CA SER A 967 3.08 13.42 -17.33
C SER A 967 3.11 12.37 -18.43
N LEU A 968 4.31 11.85 -18.74
CA LEU A 968 4.54 10.83 -19.77
C LEU A 968 5.47 9.71 -19.27
N TYR A 969 4.97 8.48 -19.33
CA TYR A 969 5.71 7.27 -18.95
C TYR A 969 5.99 6.41 -20.20
N LEU A 970 7.26 6.16 -20.49
CA LEU A 970 7.79 5.47 -21.68
C LEU A 970 8.92 4.48 -21.32
N SER A 971 8.99 4.07 -20.06
CA SER A 971 10.06 3.20 -19.56
C SER A 971 9.96 1.78 -20.13
N GLU A 972 11.10 1.11 -20.27
CA GLU A 972 11.18 -0.30 -20.74
C GLU A 972 10.56 -0.54 -22.14
N THR A 973 10.42 0.50 -22.98
CA THR A 973 9.82 0.41 -24.33
C THR A 973 10.81 0.07 -25.44
N GLY A 974 12.12 0.09 -25.15
CA GLY A 974 13.20 -0.17 -26.11
C GLY A 974 13.46 0.97 -27.09
N ILE A 975 13.00 2.19 -26.78
CA ILE A 975 13.13 3.35 -27.67
C ILE A 975 14.56 3.89 -27.66
N SER A 976 15.06 4.32 -28.83
CA SER A 976 16.43 4.85 -28.97
C SER A 976 16.51 6.35 -29.31
N GLY A 977 15.37 7.02 -29.45
CA GLY A 977 15.31 8.44 -29.83
C GLY A 977 13.95 9.09 -29.55
N ILE A 978 14.00 10.31 -29.04
CA ILE A 978 12.86 11.04 -28.44
C ILE A 978 12.55 12.37 -29.18
N SER A 979 12.83 12.46 -30.49
CA SER A 979 12.84 13.72 -31.27
C SER A 979 11.53 14.53 -31.24
N GLY A 980 10.38 13.86 -31.15
CA GLY A 980 9.04 14.47 -31.18
C GLY A 980 8.52 14.92 -29.81
N LEU A 981 9.26 14.74 -28.71
CA LEU A 981 8.94 15.42 -27.44
C LEU A 981 9.10 16.96 -27.54
N ALA A 982 9.71 17.46 -28.62
CA ALA A 982 10.08 18.87 -28.82
C ALA A 982 8.93 19.88 -28.65
N ASP A 983 7.69 19.47 -28.98
CA ASP A 983 6.51 20.33 -28.95
C ASP A 983 5.64 20.11 -27.68
N MET A 984 5.97 19.11 -26.84
CA MET A 984 5.28 18.81 -25.57
C MET A 984 5.77 19.70 -24.41
N ILE A 985 5.65 21.01 -24.60
CA ILE A 985 6.28 22.02 -23.74
C ILE A 985 5.70 22.16 -22.32
N TYR A 986 4.62 21.44 -22.00
CA TYR A 986 3.99 21.44 -20.66
C TYR A 986 4.34 20.20 -19.82
N LEU A 987 5.15 19.28 -20.35
CA LEU A 987 5.62 18.13 -19.58
C LEU A 987 6.39 18.59 -18.35
N ARG A 988 5.92 18.12 -17.18
CA ARG A 988 6.56 18.27 -15.87
C ARG A 988 7.22 16.97 -15.44
N GLU A 989 6.59 15.83 -15.73
CA GLU A 989 7.09 14.50 -15.40
C GLU A 989 7.39 13.70 -16.66
N LEU A 990 8.60 13.14 -16.74
CA LEU A 990 9.03 12.33 -17.88
C LEU A 990 9.85 11.12 -17.44
N TYR A 991 9.27 9.93 -17.59
CA TYR A 991 9.89 8.66 -17.24
C TYR A 991 10.32 7.91 -18.49
N LEU A 992 11.64 7.70 -18.64
CA LEU A 992 12.29 7.13 -19.81
C LEU A 992 13.31 6.03 -19.44
N TYR A 993 13.22 5.46 -18.23
CA TYR A 993 14.21 4.51 -17.72
C TYR A 993 14.24 3.19 -18.51
N ASP A 994 15.39 2.50 -18.47
CA ASP A 994 15.68 1.23 -19.15
C ASP A 994 15.30 1.22 -20.65
N ASN A 995 15.90 2.15 -21.38
CA ASN A 995 15.73 2.32 -22.83
C ASN A 995 17.09 2.37 -23.59
N GLU A 996 17.06 2.55 -24.91
CA GLU A 996 18.26 2.65 -25.75
C GLU A 996 18.65 4.11 -26.10
N ILE A 997 18.22 5.09 -25.29
CA ILE A 997 18.38 6.52 -25.62
C ILE A 997 19.84 6.95 -25.43
N SER A 998 20.39 7.65 -26.43
CA SER A 998 21.75 8.23 -26.36
C SER A 998 21.83 9.72 -26.73
N ASP A 999 20.80 10.26 -27.36
CA ASP A 999 20.69 11.68 -27.74
C ASP A 999 19.43 12.29 -27.11
N ILE A 1000 19.64 13.09 -26.07
CA ILE A 1000 18.58 13.84 -25.36
C ILE A 1000 18.52 15.32 -25.77
N SER A 1001 19.11 15.71 -26.91
CA SER A 1001 19.15 17.12 -27.34
C SER A 1001 17.79 17.78 -27.54
N VAL A 1002 16.71 16.99 -27.68
CA VAL A 1002 15.33 17.48 -27.69
C VAL A 1002 14.95 18.24 -26.41
N LEU A 1003 15.51 17.85 -25.26
CA LEU A 1003 15.18 18.40 -23.95
C LEU A 1003 15.70 19.84 -23.73
N GLU A 1004 16.54 20.40 -24.63
CA GLU A 1004 17.21 21.73 -24.47
C GLU A 1004 16.24 22.91 -24.28
N ASN A 1005 14.93 22.73 -24.51
CA ASN A 1005 13.90 23.75 -24.29
C ASN A 1005 12.74 23.32 -23.38
N MET A 1006 12.80 22.13 -22.76
CA MET A 1006 11.77 21.61 -21.85
C MET A 1006 12.04 22.10 -20.42
N THR A 1007 11.98 23.42 -20.22
CA THR A 1007 12.38 24.08 -18.96
C THR A 1007 11.37 23.93 -17.83
N ASP A 1008 10.15 23.47 -18.14
CA ASP A 1008 9.08 23.25 -17.16
C ASP A 1008 9.07 21.82 -16.58
N LEU A 1009 10.07 20.98 -16.91
CA LEU A 1009 10.29 19.67 -16.27
C LEU A 1009 10.67 19.83 -14.79
N GLU A 1010 9.94 19.12 -13.94
CA GLU A 1010 10.08 19.03 -12.48
C GLU A 1010 10.64 17.65 -12.07
N TYR A 1011 10.23 16.58 -12.77
CA TYR A 1011 10.73 15.21 -12.58
C TYR A 1011 11.23 14.63 -13.91
N LEU A 1012 12.44 14.05 -13.91
CA LEU A 1012 13.02 13.41 -15.08
C LEU A 1012 13.80 12.16 -14.71
N ASP A 1013 13.38 11.01 -15.22
CA ASP A 1013 14.11 9.74 -15.11
C ASP A 1013 14.60 9.25 -16.47
N LEU A 1014 15.92 9.18 -16.59
CA LEU A 1014 16.69 8.74 -17.75
C LEU A 1014 17.60 7.55 -17.41
N SER A 1015 17.34 6.85 -16.31
CA SER A 1015 18.19 5.77 -15.79
C SER A 1015 18.28 4.59 -16.76
N GLY A 1016 19.38 3.82 -16.71
CA GLY A 1016 19.52 2.61 -17.52
C GLY A 1016 19.55 2.85 -19.04
N ASN A 1017 20.11 3.99 -19.48
CA ASN A 1017 20.18 4.38 -20.89
C ASN A 1017 21.63 4.42 -21.41
N GLN A 1018 21.83 4.95 -22.62
CA GLN A 1018 23.13 5.04 -23.30
C GLN A 1018 23.65 6.49 -23.39
N ILE A 1019 23.27 7.34 -22.43
CA ILE A 1019 23.54 8.79 -22.43
C ILE A 1019 24.97 9.04 -21.94
N SER A 1020 25.71 9.87 -22.67
CA SER A 1020 27.08 10.28 -22.30
C SER A 1020 27.27 11.80 -22.15
N SER A 1021 26.22 12.58 -22.39
CA SER A 1021 26.27 14.04 -22.39
C SER A 1021 24.91 14.63 -22.01
N ILE A 1022 24.79 15.07 -20.76
CA ILE A 1022 23.58 15.75 -20.24
C ILE A 1022 23.50 17.25 -20.55
N ARG A 1023 24.21 17.73 -21.59
CA ARG A 1023 24.23 19.15 -21.97
C ARG A 1023 22.83 19.74 -22.23
N ALA A 1024 21.88 18.92 -22.69
CA ALA A 1024 20.51 19.36 -22.93
C ALA A 1024 19.78 19.82 -21.66
N LEU A 1025 20.17 19.34 -20.47
CA LEU A 1025 19.52 19.70 -19.21
C LEU A 1025 19.93 21.11 -18.70
N SER A 1026 20.86 21.78 -19.39
CA SER A 1026 21.43 23.07 -19.00
C SER A 1026 20.37 24.19 -18.91
N GLY A 1027 19.93 24.50 -17.69
CA GLY A 1027 19.01 25.61 -17.41
C GLY A 1027 17.56 25.21 -17.16
N MET A 1028 17.30 23.94 -16.85
CA MET A 1028 16.04 23.51 -16.23
C MET A 1028 16.04 23.95 -14.75
N ASP A 1029 15.57 25.17 -14.49
CA ASP A 1029 15.58 25.78 -13.14
C ASP A 1029 14.45 25.29 -12.22
N LYS A 1030 13.46 24.59 -12.79
CA LYS A 1030 12.34 23.93 -12.08
C LYS A 1030 12.58 22.47 -11.68
N MET A 1031 13.66 21.84 -12.15
CA MET A 1031 13.94 20.44 -11.86
C MET A 1031 14.04 20.20 -10.34
N VAL A 1032 13.20 19.31 -9.81
CA VAL A 1032 13.13 18.87 -8.41
C VAL A 1032 13.86 17.54 -8.26
N SER A 1033 13.54 16.56 -9.10
CA SER A 1033 14.13 15.22 -9.00
C SER A 1033 14.69 14.74 -10.34
N LEU A 1034 15.99 14.40 -10.37
CA LEU A 1034 16.69 13.96 -11.57
C LEU A 1034 17.38 12.60 -11.35
N TYR A 1035 16.96 11.62 -12.15
CA TYR A 1035 17.54 10.27 -12.17
C TYR A 1035 18.24 10.04 -13.51
N ILE A 1036 19.55 9.78 -13.44
CA ILE A 1036 20.45 9.60 -14.59
C ILE A 1036 21.42 8.43 -14.34
N ASP A 1037 21.02 7.48 -13.50
CA ASP A 1037 21.76 6.29 -13.07
C ASP A 1037 22.07 5.36 -14.25
N ASN A 1038 23.08 4.51 -14.09
CA ASN A 1038 23.41 3.43 -15.04
C ASN A 1038 23.49 3.95 -16.50
N ASN A 1039 24.36 4.92 -16.72
CA ASN A 1039 24.59 5.61 -17.99
C ASN A 1039 26.11 5.73 -18.26
N ALA A 1040 26.53 6.61 -19.17
CA ALA A 1040 27.94 6.85 -19.51
C ALA A 1040 28.37 8.32 -19.28
N ILE A 1041 27.81 8.97 -18.27
CA ILE A 1041 27.97 10.40 -17.98
C ILE A 1041 29.29 10.64 -17.25
N THR A 1042 29.97 11.74 -17.61
CA THR A 1042 31.29 12.13 -17.06
C THR A 1042 31.37 13.61 -16.64
N ASP A 1043 30.41 14.43 -17.04
CA ASP A 1043 30.43 15.90 -16.90
C ASP A 1043 29.08 16.40 -16.37
N LEU A 1044 29.06 16.77 -15.09
CA LEU A 1044 27.89 17.35 -14.42
C LEU A 1044 27.78 18.87 -14.59
N SER A 1045 28.65 19.53 -15.36
CA SER A 1045 28.59 20.99 -15.53
C SER A 1045 27.24 21.54 -16.04
N PRO A 1046 26.41 20.81 -16.81
CA PRO A 1046 25.05 21.25 -17.17
C PRO A 1046 24.09 21.41 -15.97
N LEU A 1047 24.32 20.72 -14.85
CA LEU A 1047 23.49 20.83 -13.63
C LEU A 1047 23.74 22.14 -12.85
N SER A 1048 24.76 22.92 -13.24
CA SER A 1048 25.15 24.15 -12.52
C SER A 1048 24.03 25.20 -12.53
N GLY A 1049 23.38 25.38 -11.39
CA GLY A 1049 22.32 26.38 -11.18
C GLY A 1049 20.89 25.83 -11.17
N MET A 1050 20.69 24.50 -11.14
CA MET A 1050 19.39 23.87 -10.84
C MET A 1050 19.04 24.01 -9.36
N THR A 1051 18.74 25.23 -8.90
CA THR A 1051 18.62 25.52 -7.45
C THR A 1051 17.39 24.93 -6.77
N CYS A 1052 16.45 24.34 -7.52
CA CYS A 1052 15.29 23.65 -6.98
C CYS A 1052 15.49 22.13 -6.82
N LEU A 1053 16.64 21.60 -7.27
CA LEU A 1053 16.93 20.17 -7.26
C LEU A 1053 17.09 19.66 -5.82
N THR A 1054 16.23 18.73 -5.41
CA THR A 1054 16.24 18.00 -4.13
C THR A 1054 16.88 16.64 -4.27
N ASP A 1055 16.47 15.87 -5.30
CA ASP A 1055 16.95 14.52 -5.58
C ASP A 1055 17.88 14.51 -6.78
N LEU A 1056 19.07 13.94 -6.61
CA LEU A 1056 20.02 13.75 -7.71
C LEU A 1056 20.67 12.36 -7.66
N TYR A 1057 20.21 11.49 -8.56
CA TYR A 1057 20.63 10.10 -8.66
C TYR A 1057 21.43 9.92 -9.95
N PHE A 1058 22.70 9.55 -9.82
CA PHE A 1058 23.65 9.38 -10.92
C PHE A 1058 24.63 8.24 -10.67
N SER A 1059 24.19 7.22 -9.94
CA SER A 1059 24.94 6.00 -9.67
C SER A 1059 25.38 5.30 -10.97
N TYR A 1060 26.40 4.44 -10.90
CA TYR A 1060 26.88 3.65 -12.04
C TYR A 1060 27.19 4.49 -13.30
N ASN A 1061 27.97 5.56 -13.11
CA ASN A 1061 28.46 6.45 -14.18
C ASN A 1061 30.01 6.60 -14.07
N ASP A 1062 30.62 7.46 -14.91
CA ASP A 1062 32.07 7.75 -14.90
C ASP A 1062 32.37 9.17 -14.34
N VAL A 1063 31.53 9.71 -13.44
CA VAL A 1063 31.67 11.07 -12.88
C VAL A 1063 32.83 11.13 -11.88
N SER A 1064 33.59 12.24 -11.89
CA SER A 1064 34.71 12.46 -10.96
C SER A 1064 34.83 13.89 -10.39
N ASP A 1065 34.04 14.84 -10.87
CA ASP A 1065 34.07 16.25 -10.45
C ASP A 1065 32.68 16.71 -9.98
N LEU A 1066 32.53 16.88 -8.66
CA LEU A 1066 31.30 17.35 -8.02
C LEU A 1066 31.23 18.89 -7.91
N THR A 1067 32.22 19.64 -8.46
CA THR A 1067 32.21 21.12 -8.45
C THR A 1067 30.89 21.75 -8.93
N PRO A 1068 30.16 21.20 -9.93
CA PRO A 1068 28.86 21.72 -10.36
C PRO A 1068 27.77 21.74 -9.28
N LEU A 1069 27.80 20.80 -8.32
CA LEU A 1069 26.75 20.63 -7.30
C LEU A 1069 26.86 21.63 -6.13
N ARG A 1070 28.00 22.31 -6.02
CA ARG A 1070 28.41 23.14 -4.87
C ARG A 1070 27.38 24.19 -4.41
N GLU A 1071 26.61 24.74 -5.33
CA GLU A 1071 25.66 25.84 -5.06
C GLU A 1071 24.19 25.37 -5.16
N LEU A 1072 23.94 24.06 -5.27
CA LEU A 1072 22.60 23.46 -5.33
C LEU A 1072 22.10 23.18 -3.90
N THR A 1073 21.90 24.25 -3.13
CA THR A 1073 21.69 24.18 -1.67
C THR A 1073 20.39 23.52 -1.20
N SER A 1074 19.52 23.15 -2.13
CA SER A 1074 18.24 22.48 -1.89
C SER A 1074 18.31 20.95 -1.97
N LEU A 1075 19.47 20.40 -2.34
CA LEU A 1075 19.69 18.95 -2.39
C LEU A 1075 19.51 18.33 -1.01
N THR A 1076 18.55 17.41 -0.91
CA THR A 1076 18.27 16.55 0.23
C THR A 1076 18.86 15.16 0.02
N ASP A 1077 18.85 14.67 -1.22
CA ASP A 1077 19.13 13.27 -1.53
C ASP A 1077 20.09 13.14 -2.72
N ILE A 1078 21.24 12.48 -2.51
CA ILE A 1078 22.22 12.24 -3.58
C ILE A 1078 22.68 10.77 -3.58
N ASP A 1079 22.38 10.03 -4.65
CA ASP A 1079 23.09 8.79 -4.97
C ASP A 1079 24.16 9.08 -6.03
N CYS A 1080 25.42 9.07 -5.60
CA CYS A 1080 26.59 9.16 -6.47
C CYS A 1080 27.44 7.89 -6.45
N SER A 1081 26.85 6.76 -6.06
CA SER A 1081 27.55 5.49 -5.90
C SER A 1081 28.12 4.95 -7.23
N TYR A 1082 29.09 4.05 -7.14
CA TYR A 1082 29.70 3.36 -8.29
C TYR A 1082 30.19 4.32 -9.40
N ASN A 1083 30.90 5.38 -9.00
CA ASN A 1083 31.47 6.43 -9.86
C ASN A 1083 33.01 6.52 -9.68
N ALA A 1084 33.63 7.60 -10.17
CA ALA A 1084 35.07 7.87 -10.07
C ALA A 1084 35.41 9.08 -9.15
N ILE A 1085 34.56 9.37 -8.16
CA ILE A 1085 34.68 10.52 -7.25
C ILE A 1085 35.82 10.28 -6.25
N SER A 1086 36.50 11.34 -5.83
CA SER A 1086 37.52 11.29 -4.76
C SER A 1086 37.65 12.57 -3.92
N ASP A 1087 36.84 13.60 -4.20
CA ASP A 1087 36.83 14.89 -3.51
C ASP A 1087 35.39 15.32 -3.22
N LEU A 1088 35.00 15.27 -1.95
CA LEU A 1088 33.67 15.68 -1.46
C LEU A 1088 33.63 17.15 -1.02
N SER A 1089 34.73 17.90 -1.14
CA SER A 1089 34.75 19.32 -0.75
C SER A 1089 33.72 20.22 -1.46
N PRO A 1090 33.22 19.93 -2.68
CA PRO A 1090 32.09 20.65 -3.26
C PRO A 1090 30.80 20.58 -2.43
N LEU A 1091 30.52 19.46 -1.75
CA LEU A 1091 29.27 19.23 -1.01
C LEU A 1091 29.22 19.94 0.36
N SER A 1092 30.36 20.46 0.85
CA SER A 1092 30.52 21.02 2.20
C SER A 1092 29.63 22.22 2.60
N GLY A 1093 28.78 22.72 1.69
CA GLY A 1093 27.81 23.79 1.93
C GLY A 1093 26.34 23.39 1.78
N LEU A 1094 26.05 22.11 1.52
CA LEU A 1094 24.70 21.58 1.31
C LEU A 1094 24.07 21.20 2.65
N TYR A 1095 23.63 22.20 3.43
CA TYR A 1095 23.15 21.98 4.80
C TYR A 1095 21.76 21.33 4.90
N GLN A 1096 21.07 21.13 3.77
CA GLN A 1096 19.79 20.42 3.68
C GLN A 1096 19.96 18.95 3.27
N LEU A 1097 21.19 18.48 3.04
CA LEU A 1097 21.43 17.11 2.62
C LEU A 1097 21.13 16.13 3.77
N GLU A 1098 20.22 15.20 3.52
CA GLU A 1098 19.71 14.18 4.46
C GLU A 1098 20.27 12.79 4.13
N ASP A 1099 20.29 12.36 2.86
CA ASP A 1099 20.94 11.11 2.41
C ASP A 1099 22.02 11.34 1.33
N LEU A 1100 23.09 10.56 1.40
CA LEU A 1100 24.22 10.59 0.49
C LEU A 1100 24.86 9.20 0.35
N ASP A 1101 24.62 8.51 -0.78
CA ASP A 1101 25.37 7.31 -1.14
C ASP A 1101 26.63 7.66 -1.95
N ILE A 1102 27.79 7.31 -1.39
CA ILE A 1102 29.12 7.49 -1.98
C ILE A 1102 29.83 6.14 -2.24
N SER A 1103 29.15 5.01 -2.11
CA SER A 1103 29.69 3.66 -2.29
C SER A 1103 30.40 3.46 -3.62
N GLY A 1104 31.35 2.54 -3.73
CA GLY A 1104 31.99 2.18 -5.00
C GLY A 1104 32.85 3.30 -5.63
N ASN A 1105 33.38 4.23 -4.83
CA ASN A 1105 34.13 5.42 -5.28
C ASN A 1105 35.59 5.43 -4.76
N GLY A 1106 36.38 6.41 -5.22
CA GLY A 1106 37.76 6.64 -4.79
C GLY A 1106 37.93 7.53 -3.56
N ILE A 1107 36.93 7.61 -2.68
CA ILE A 1107 36.87 8.56 -1.55
C ILE A 1107 37.70 8.04 -0.36
N ALA A 1108 38.46 8.94 0.26
CA ALA A 1108 39.32 8.62 1.42
C ALA A 1108 39.27 9.68 2.54
N ASP A 1109 38.43 10.71 2.39
CA ASP A 1109 38.28 11.81 3.33
C ASP A 1109 36.86 12.40 3.22
N VAL A 1110 36.05 12.16 4.25
CA VAL A 1110 34.68 12.69 4.39
C VAL A 1110 34.62 13.95 5.26
N SER A 1111 35.74 14.51 5.71
CA SER A 1111 35.77 15.66 6.63
C SER A 1111 35.14 16.94 6.07
N ALA A 1112 34.90 16.99 4.76
CA ALA A 1112 34.10 18.01 4.10
C ALA A 1112 32.63 18.05 4.58
N LEU A 1113 32.09 16.93 5.07
CA LEU A 1113 30.69 16.74 5.42
C LEU A 1113 30.40 16.94 6.93
N GLU A 1114 31.42 17.08 7.78
CA GLU A 1114 31.30 17.24 9.26
C GLU A 1114 30.41 18.43 9.71
N GLY A 1115 30.04 19.33 8.81
CA GLY A 1115 29.20 20.50 9.07
C GLY A 1115 27.71 20.33 8.75
N ILE A 1116 27.29 19.22 8.14
CA ILE A 1116 25.90 18.94 7.77
C ILE A 1116 25.27 18.14 8.92
N SER A 1117 24.08 18.54 9.38
CA SER A 1117 23.45 17.99 10.58
C SER A 1117 22.23 17.18 10.19
N GLY A 1118 22.24 15.89 10.49
CA GLY A 1118 21.18 14.95 10.08
C GLY A 1118 21.70 13.94 9.06
N LEU A 1119 22.57 14.39 8.15
CA LEU A 1119 23.13 13.61 7.04
C LEU A 1119 23.52 12.17 7.38
N GLU A 1120 22.81 11.25 6.73
CA GLU A 1120 23.12 9.84 6.56
C GLU A 1120 24.12 9.70 5.39
N ILE A 1121 25.07 8.77 5.53
CA ILE A 1121 26.09 8.55 4.49
C ILE A 1121 26.25 7.04 4.30
N THR A 1122 25.92 6.56 3.11
CA THR A 1122 26.12 5.17 2.70
C THR A 1122 27.46 5.04 1.96
N ASN A 1123 28.27 4.04 2.33
CA ASN A 1123 29.58 3.80 1.72
C ASN A 1123 30.00 2.32 1.87
N GLU A 1124 29.80 1.49 0.85
CA GLU A 1124 30.16 0.07 0.87
C GLU A 1124 31.69 -0.22 0.85
N ASP A 1125 32.56 0.79 0.67
CA ASP A 1125 34.01 0.59 0.55
C ASP A 1125 34.81 0.53 1.89
N GLU A 1126 34.19 0.76 3.07
CA GLU A 1126 34.84 0.62 4.40
C GLU A 1126 34.08 -0.26 5.43
#